data_AF-A0A970GXE8-F1
#
_entry.id   AF-A0A970GXE8-F1
#
_cell.length_a   1.000
_cell.length_b   1.000
_cell.length_c   1.000
_cell.angle_alpha   90.00
_cell.angle_beta   90.00
_cell.angle_gamma   90.00
#
_symmetry.space_group_name_H-M   'P 1'
#
loop_
_entity.id
_entity.type
_entity.pdbx_description
1 polymer ?
#
loop_
_entity_poly.entity_id
_entity_poly.type
_entity_poly.pdbx_seq_one_letter_code
_entity_poly.pdbx_strand_id
1 'polypeptide(L)'
;MDDPWAKRGQKMPSSKDLSKPYRHASLKALSNADIVRYMGDGNSISELKWANVLKTHIPTNFWTLDPKSAALATADANRYPVHQKCFRLAVDDRDGRKPPDTCSISFTYVSDRSYNAVDRHYFLRADPQRSYLAYARSWAGGVVFYNVVHDQPAFDFRFCEMSYGDARHFAHTIWWLNRVRSHSVVASEGVSMMHSSADGMGRLVIRQEGGDDLVMIAKTMWAGLISERWRADFTPEVCLNLASFLIADALPARLGDQWSRFEPKHSQGILARRPSAPQYEQEELKRIRTLTGTFLDLFSSDQTSISFAIVREAARAAGGFAYTNLAAKLAGIRAGLPVEGAPKRTEAEIRAEIEEINAVKPDDKGWENAMEKRTALFEELMALYRDTDVDSVQALRDSISLSMRQLQCADDPNALQEWAISREPGCQWALQRLKDRDRKRYVAALEWWMRNSKEKWARQAFEAVAAEDSERAAEIAKGIPPRQKGDLAVSAFAHLAEVDRIPDEQQRIKALIDVALDPGSGWEERGRAIELLVPPDQPLRYQARDVDAALVKLLSPEMADDVINFTLGRACRGLARRGRTEYFDKIERVLESADVGTIYSEVLGSLAHLAQCDPAKYNPRLLAILKPQLKKTNKRVPDLLMAVWSADLRGLAPDLESIATATPDDYEDEKAHSCGGEESAIEGRLHLARQILSLWNEEDALTRCRLLLAFGFNHAFELFEEQAPERLTRMRIELDKTAQKLTRDERKAADGFLRWYQDEHINKEDEPAYRGLRAKFAALARTVLNLPLQ
;
A
#
# COMPACT_ATOMS: atom_id res chain seq x y z
N MET A 1 -29.19 10.86 -14.57
CA MET A 1 -28.53 11.57 -15.68
C MET A 1 -27.90 10.50 -16.54
N ASP A 2 -28.32 10.41 -17.80
CA ASP A 2 -27.72 9.51 -18.76
C ASP A 2 -26.26 9.92 -18.96
N ASP A 3 -25.33 9.04 -18.58
CA ASP A 3 -23.91 9.23 -18.80
C ASP A 3 -23.68 9.31 -20.32
N PRO A 4 -23.27 10.47 -20.86
CA PRO A 4 -23.14 10.65 -22.31
C PRO A 4 -22.07 9.75 -22.95
N TRP A 5 -21.27 9.00 -22.18
CA TRP A 5 -20.10 8.28 -22.68
C TRP A 5 -20.03 6.78 -22.36
N ALA A 6 -21.10 6.16 -21.84
CA ALA A 6 -21.18 4.72 -21.58
C ALA A 6 -21.11 3.80 -22.83
N LYS A 7 -20.63 4.29 -23.99
CA LYS A 7 -20.51 3.54 -25.24
C LYS A 7 -19.05 3.14 -25.52
N ARG A 8 -18.80 1.84 -25.31
CA ARG A 8 -17.63 1.04 -25.72
C ARG A 8 -16.83 1.66 -26.88
N GLY A 9 -15.60 2.09 -26.60
CA GLY A 9 -14.57 2.31 -27.62
C GLY A 9 -14.59 3.65 -28.39
N GLN A 10 -15.22 4.71 -27.87
CA GLN A 10 -15.02 6.06 -28.42
C GLN A 10 -13.67 6.65 -27.97
N LYS A 11 -13.04 7.43 -28.85
CA LYS A 11 -11.83 8.20 -28.56
C LYS A 11 -12.16 9.22 -27.47
N MET A 12 -11.41 9.19 -26.36
CA MET A 12 -11.61 10.10 -25.24
C MET A 12 -11.51 11.57 -25.74
N PRO A 13 -12.43 12.47 -25.33
CA PRO A 13 -12.29 13.90 -25.60
C PRO A 13 -10.95 14.41 -25.06
N SER A 14 -10.37 15.43 -25.69
CA SER A 14 -9.14 16.01 -25.14
C SER A 14 -9.43 16.67 -23.79
N SER A 15 -8.46 16.63 -22.88
CA SER A 15 -8.55 17.28 -21.57
C SER A 15 -8.88 18.78 -21.68
N LYS A 16 -8.44 19.38 -22.78
CA LYS A 16 -8.70 20.77 -23.14
C LYS A 16 -10.16 21.07 -23.48
N ASP A 17 -10.88 20.10 -24.06
CA ASP A 17 -12.30 20.25 -24.43
C ASP A 17 -13.23 20.11 -23.22
N LEU A 18 -12.77 19.42 -22.17
CA LEU A 18 -13.49 19.16 -20.93
C LEU A 18 -13.27 20.23 -19.85
N SER A 19 -12.51 21.28 -20.17
CA SER A 19 -12.19 22.35 -19.22
C SER A 19 -12.31 23.72 -19.88
N LYS A 20 -12.80 24.70 -19.12
CA LYS A 20 -12.86 26.10 -19.56
C LYS A 20 -11.58 26.85 -19.16
N PRO A 21 -11.18 27.87 -19.95
CA PRO A 21 -10.05 28.72 -19.58
C PRO A 21 -10.39 29.53 -18.33
N TYR A 22 -9.44 29.60 -17.40
CA TYR A 22 -9.56 30.45 -16.23
C TYR A 22 -9.76 31.92 -16.61
N ARG A 23 -10.67 32.57 -15.88
CA ARG A 23 -10.84 34.02 -15.89
C ARG A 23 -11.08 34.46 -14.46
N HIS A 24 -10.26 35.39 -13.98
CA HIS A 24 -10.44 35.90 -12.63
C HIS A 24 -11.78 36.65 -12.51
N ALA A 25 -12.52 36.29 -11.47
CA ALA A 25 -13.65 37.05 -10.95
C ALA A 25 -13.55 37.01 -9.43
N SER A 26 -13.83 38.13 -8.75
CA SER A 26 -13.78 38.16 -7.30
C SER A 26 -14.75 37.13 -6.71
N LEU A 27 -14.28 36.41 -5.70
CA LEU A 27 -14.99 35.31 -5.04
C LEU A 27 -15.72 35.78 -3.77
N LYS A 28 -15.80 37.10 -3.54
CA LYS A 28 -16.40 37.70 -2.34
C LYS A 28 -17.84 37.28 -2.07
N ALA A 29 -18.60 37.00 -3.13
CA ALA A 29 -20.00 36.57 -3.03
C ALA A 29 -20.17 35.09 -2.63
N LEU A 30 -19.09 34.31 -2.58
CA LEU A 30 -19.17 32.87 -2.29
C LEU A 30 -19.43 32.59 -0.81
N SER A 31 -20.29 31.59 -0.59
CA SER A 31 -20.53 31.02 0.74
C SER A 31 -19.29 30.31 1.28
N ASN A 32 -19.29 29.94 2.57
CA ASN A 32 -18.16 29.20 3.14
C ASN A 32 -17.93 27.87 2.43
N ALA A 33 -19.00 27.13 2.15
CA ALA A 33 -18.95 25.85 1.46
C ALA A 33 -18.43 26.02 0.01
N ASP A 34 -18.85 27.08 -0.68
CA ASP A 34 -18.39 27.34 -2.05
C ASP A 34 -16.91 27.74 -2.09
N ILE A 35 -16.40 28.47 -1.10
CA ILE A 35 -14.95 28.74 -0.99
C ILE A 35 -14.16 27.45 -0.79
N VAL A 36 -14.62 26.58 0.12
CA VAL A 36 -13.95 25.29 0.37
C VAL A 36 -13.95 24.43 -0.89
N ARG A 37 -15.10 24.31 -1.57
CA ARG A 37 -15.22 23.58 -2.84
C ARG A 37 -14.36 24.19 -3.94
N TYR A 38 -14.33 25.52 -4.06
CA TYR A 38 -13.53 26.21 -5.06
C TYR A 38 -12.02 25.99 -4.85
N MET A 39 -11.58 25.89 -3.59
CA MET A 39 -10.19 25.60 -3.24
C MET A 39 -9.87 24.10 -3.12
N GLY A 40 -10.85 23.23 -3.35
CA GLY A 40 -10.71 21.78 -3.23
C GLY A 40 -10.31 21.08 -4.52
N ASP A 41 -10.20 19.77 -4.39
CA ASP A 41 -10.05 18.84 -5.50
C ASP A 41 -11.38 18.81 -6.28
N GLY A 42 -11.30 19.07 -7.58
CA GLY A 42 -12.44 19.09 -8.50
C GLY A 42 -12.53 17.78 -9.27
N ASN A 43 -13.25 17.80 -10.41
CA ASN A 43 -13.35 16.62 -11.28
C ASN A 43 -11.99 16.30 -11.92
N SER A 44 -11.58 15.02 -11.94
CA SER A 44 -10.33 14.59 -12.60
C SER A 44 -10.58 13.74 -13.83
N ILE A 45 -9.77 13.91 -14.89
CA ILE A 45 -9.80 13.00 -16.05
C ILE A 45 -9.37 11.59 -15.65
N SER A 46 -8.53 11.44 -14.63
CA SER A 46 -8.15 10.12 -14.12
C SER A 46 -9.37 9.39 -13.54
N GLU A 47 -10.23 10.11 -12.81
CA GLU A 47 -11.50 9.57 -12.31
C GLU A 47 -12.48 9.29 -13.45
N LEU A 48 -12.58 10.18 -14.43
CA LEU A 48 -13.39 9.96 -15.63
C LEU A 48 -12.94 8.73 -16.42
N LYS A 49 -11.62 8.55 -16.58
CA LYS A 49 -11.03 7.36 -17.18
C LYS A 49 -11.42 6.14 -16.40
N TRP A 50 -11.26 6.17 -15.08
CA TRP A 50 -11.62 5.08 -14.20
C TRP A 50 -13.11 4.73 -14.27
N ALA A 51 -13.99 5.71 -14.40
CA ALA A 51 -15.43 5.51 -14.62
C ALA A 51 -15.72 4.81 -15.96
N ASN A 52 -14.90 5.07 -16.99
CA ASN A 52 -15.02 4.48 -18.33
C ASN A 52 -14.28 3.15 -18.53
N VAL A 53 -13.47 2.71 -17.56
CA VAL A 53 -12.82 1.38 -17.60
C VAL A 53 -13.89 0.29 -17.60
N LEU A 54 -13.72 -0.75 -18.43
CA LEU A 54 -14.62 -1.90 -18.46
C LEU A 54 -14.56 -2.63 -17.12
N LYS A 55 -15.62 -2.47 -16.33
CA LYS A 55 -15.75 -3.15 -15.05
C LYS A 55 -16.08 -4.63 -15.27
N THR A 56 -15.34 -5.48 -14.57
CA THR A 56 -15.75 -6.86 -14.37
C THR A 56 -17.11 -6.85 -13.68
N HIS A 57 -18.10 -7.52 -14.25
CA HIS A 57 -19.45 -7.52 -13.69
C HIS A 57 -20.14 -8.86 -13.90
N ILE A 58 -21.15 -9.10 -13.07
CA ILE A 58 -22.01 -10.28 -13.12
C ILE A 58 -23.15 -9.96 -14.09
N PRO A 59 -23.58 -10.89 -14.96
CA PRO A 59 -24.78 -10.71 -15.76
C PRO A 59 -26.00 -10.39 -14.90
N THR A 60 -26.83 -9.41 -15.29
CA THR A 60 -27.98 -8.95 -14.49
C THR A 60 -28.96 -10.07 -14.11
N ASN A 61 -29.09 -11.07 -14.99
CA ASN A 61 -29.97 -12.22 -14.84
C ASN A 61 -29.25 -13.49 -14.33
N PHE A 62 -28.02 -13.37 -13.82
CA PHE A 62 -27.17 -14.51 -13.41
C PHE A 62 -27.89 -15.54 -12.54
N TRP A 63 -28.63 -15.09 -11.52
CA TRP A 63 -29.35 -15.98 -10.57
C TRP A 63 -30.65 -16.57 -11.14
N THR A 64 -31.11 -16.08 -12.29
CA THR A 64 -32.35 -16.53 -12.94
C THR A 64 -32.10 -17.37 -14.19
N LEU A 65 -30.89 -17.29 -14.76
CA LEU A 65 -30.46 -18.18 -15.83
C LEU A 65 -30.25 -19.59 -15.28
N ASP A 66 -30.36 -20.61 -16.14
CA ASP A 66 -29.84 -21.92 -15.77
C ASP A 66 -28.30 -21.86 -15.64
N PRO A 67 -27.67 -22.74 -14.84
CA PRO A 67 -26.24 -22.63 -14.55
C PRO A 67 -25.32 -22.65 -15.77
N LYS A 68 -25.68 -23.37 -16.84
CA LYS A 68 -24.90 -23.45 -18.08
C LYS A 68 -24.96 -22.13 -18.85
N SER A 69 -26.16 -21.57 -19.00
CA SER A 69 -26.36 -20.25 -19.60
C SER A 69 -25.71 -19.14 -18.77
N ALA A 70 -25.77 -19.22 -17.44
CA ALA A 70 -25.11 -18.28 -16.53
C ALA A 70 -23.58 -18.29 -16.70
N ALA A 71 -22.97 -19.46 -16.90
CA ALA A 71 -21.54 -19.59 -17.14
C ALA A 71 -21.11 -18.90 -18.45
N LEU A 72 -21.83 -19.18 -19.54
CA LEU A 72 -21.56 -18.57 -20.84
C LEU A 72 -21.81 -17.06 -20.82
N ALA A 73 -22.89 -16.61 -20.18
CA ALA A 73 -23.21 -15.19 -20.05
C ALA A 73 -22.16 -14.45 -19.21
N THR A 74 -21.65 -15.08 -18.14
CA THR A 74 -20.57 -14.50 -17.31
C THR A 74 -19.29 -14.33 -18.12
N ALA A 75 -18.91 -15.35 -18.90
CA ALA A 75 -17.77 -15.24 -19.80
C ALA A 75 -18.03 -14.14 -20.85
N ASP A 76 -19.17 -14.14 -21.54
CA ASP A 76 -19.47 -13.17 -22.60
C ASP A 76 -19.49 -11.71 -22.12
N ALA A 77 -20.07 -11.45 -20.94
CA ALA A 77 -20.17 -10.13 -20.34
C ALA A 77 -18.81 -9.49 -20.03
N ASN A 78 -17.79 -10.32 -19.77
CA ASN A 78 -16.47 -9.88 -19.31
C ASN A 78 -15.39 -9.91 -20.40
N ARG A 79 -15.77 -10.04 -21.69
CA ARG A 79 -14.84 -10.03 -22.83
C ARG A 79 -14.43 -8.62 -23.18
N TYR A 80 -13.13 -8.38 -23.37
CA TYR A 80 -12.66 -7.13 -23.97
C TYR A 80 -13.18 -6.99 -25.42
N PRO A 81 -13.42 -5.77 -25.96
CA PRO A 81 -14.01 -5.60 -27.29
C PRO A 81 -13.26 -6.28 -28.43
N VAL A 82 -11.92 -6.36 -28.36
CA VAL A 82 -11.13 -7.08 -29.37
C VAL A 82 -11.45 -8.57 -29.38
N HIS A 83 -11.61 -9.17 -28.19
CA HIS A 83 -11.93 -10.57 -28.05
C HIS A 83 -13.35 -10.86 -28.57
N GLN A 84 -14.31 -9.95 -28.36
CA GLN A 84 -15.67 -10.07 -28.91
C GLN A 84 -15.68 -10.16 -30.45
N LYS A 85 -14.79 -9.43 -31.11
CA LYS A 85 -14.64 -9.43 -32.57
C LYS A 85 -13.95 -10.69 -33.07
N CYS A 86 -12.86 -11.10 -32.42
CA CYS A 86 -11.98 -12.15 -32.90
C CYS A 86 -12.39 -13.56 -32.46
N PHE A 87 -13.23 -13.71 -31.44
CA PHE A 87 -13.55 -15.03 -30.88
C PHE A 87 -15.06 -15.25 -30.72
N ARG A 88 -15.45 -16.53 -30.80
CA ARG A 88 -16.77 -17.05 -30.41
C ARG A 88 -16.61 -17.93 -29.19
N LEU A 89 -17.58 -17.85 -28.27
CA LEU A 89 -17.63 -18.69 -27.08
C LEU A 89 -18.72 -19.74 -27.21
N ALA A 90 -18.44 -20.94 -26.73
CA ALA A 90 -19.41 -22.01 -26.56
C ALA A 90 -19.06 -22.85 -25.33
N VAL A 91 -20.04 -23.58 -24.81
CA VAL A 91 -19.82 -24.57 -23.74
C VAL A 91 -19.60 -25.93 -24.40
N ASP A 92 -18.53 -26.64 -24.01
CA ASP A 92 -18.25 -28.01 -24.45
C ASP A 92 -18.99 -29.04 -23.56
N ASP A 93 -20.08 -29.55 -24.10
CA ASP A 93 -20.96 -30.55 -23.48
C ASP A 93 -21.03 -31.86 -24.27
N ARG A 94 -20.14 -32.06 -25.25
CA ARG A 94 -20.16 -33.20 -26.19
C ARG A 94 -19.96 -34.56 -25.51
N ASP A 95 -19.35 -34.59 -24.32
CA ASP A 95 -19.13 -35.81 -23.55
C ASP A 95 -20.36 -36.22 -22.70
N GLY A 96 -21.45 -35.45 -22.75
CA GLY A 96 -22.70 -35.75 -22.03
C GLY A 96 -22.60 -35.67 -20.50
N ARG A 97 -21.47 -35.20 -19.94
CA ARG A 97 -21.29 -35.09 -18.49
C ARG A 97 -22.17 -33.98 -17.92
N LYS A 98 -22.63 -34.18 -16.69
CA LYS A 98 -23.43 -33.21 -15.92
C LYS A 98 -22.72 -32.89 -14.60
N PRO A 99 -22.90 -31.67 -14.05
CA PRO A 99 -22.42 -31.38 -12.71
C PRO A 99 -23.14 -32.26 -11.68
N PRO A 100 -22.45 -32.71 -10.62
CA PRO A 100 -23.04 -33.54 -9.56
C PRO A 100 -24.07 -32.76 -8.72
N ASP A 101 -25.05 -33.44 -8.14
CA ASP A 101 -26.05 -32.79 -7.27
C ASP A 101 -25.48 -32.38 -5.90
N THR A 102 -24.47 -33.11 -5.40
CA THR A 102 -23.71 -32.78 -4.19
C THR A 102 -22.24 -32.57 -4.57
N CYS A 103 -21.68 -31.42 -4.20
CA CYS A 103 -20.27 -31.11 -4.42
C CYS A 103 -19.75 -30.03 -3.48
N SER A 104 -18.43 -29.90 -3.44
CA SER A 104 -17.75 -28.78 -2.81
C SER A 104 -16.86 -28.04 -3.80
N ILE A 105 -16.66 -26.74 -3.55
CA ILE A 105 -15.71 -25.90 -4.29
C ILE A 105 -14.73 -25.29 -3.29
N SER A 106 -13.45 -25.56 -3.48
CA SER A 106 -12.35 -24.88 -2.80
C SER A 106 -11.72 -23.86 -3.73
N PHE A 107 -11.67 -22.60 -3.32
CA PHE A 107 -10.89 -21.56 -4.00
C PHE A 107 -9.87 -20.96 -3.05
N THR A 108 -8.62 -20.91 -3.49
CA THR A 108 -7.49 -20.34 -2.75
C THR A 108 -6.83 -19.27 -3.59
N TYR A 109 -6.51 -18.14 -2.97
CA TYR A 109 -5.65 -17.08 -3.50
C TYR A 109 -4.47 -16.85 -2.55
N VAL A 110 -3.27 -16.71 -3.11
CA VAL A 110 -2.04 -16.37 -2.40
C VAL A 110 -1.38 -15.20 -3.13
N SER A 111 -1.03 -14.13 -2.41
CA SER A 111 -0.33 -12.97 -2.99
C SER A 111 1.11 -13.31 -3.39
N ASP A 112 1.76 -12.42 -4.15
CA ASP A 112 3.19 -12.53 -4.50
C ASP A 112 4.14 -12.33 -3.30
N ARG A 113 3.60 -11.89 -2.16
CA ARG A 113 4.29 -11.67 -0.88
C ARG A 113 5.42 -10.63 -0.89
N SER A 114 5.63 -9.87 -1.97
CA SER A 114 6.66 -8.82 -2.01
C SER A 114 6.39 -7.74 -0.98
N TYR A 115 5.16 -7.25 -0.91
CA TYR A 115 4.75 -6.19 0.02
C TYR A 115 3.93 -6.74 1.18
N ASN A 116 2.86 -7.48 0.88
CA ASN A 116 1.99 -8.09 1.88
C ASN A 116 1.83 -9.58 1.58
N ALA A 117 1.94 -10.42 2.60
CA ALA A 117 1.59 -11.82 2.50
C ALA A 117 0.10 -11.96 2.82
N VAL A 118 -0.73 -12.26 1.82
CA VAL A 118 -2.18 -12.39 1.96
C VAL A 118 -2.64 -13.71 1.37
N ASP A 119 -3.26 -14.53 2.21
CA ASP A 119 -3.88 -15.78 1.81
C ASP A 119 -5.40 -15.64 1.98
N ARG A 120 -6.19 -16.04 0.97
CA ARG A 120 -7.66 -16.04 1.01
C ARG A 120 -8.18 -17.40 0.56
N HIS A 121 -9.07 -17.98 1.34
CA HIS A 121 -9.64 -19.29 1.10
C HIS A 121 -11.15 -19.22 1.20
N TYR A 122 -11.83 -19.74 0.19
CA TYR A 122 -13.26 -19.91 0.15
C TYR A 122 -13.58 -21.39 -0.02
N PHE A 123 -14.58 -21.85 0.70
CA PHE A 123 -15.11 -23.20 0.58
C PHE A 123 -16.63 -23.16 0.51
N LEU A 124 -17.19 -23.52 -0.63
CA LEU A 124 -18.63 -23.67 -0.82
C LEU A 124 -18.98 -25.15 -0.76
N ARG A 125 -19.92 -25.53 0.12
CA ARG A 125 -20.59 -26.84 0.07
C ARG A 125 -21.98 -26.66 -0.52
N ALA A 126 -22.29 -27.43 -1.57
CA ALA A 126 -23.63 -27.55 -2.13
C ALA A 126 -24.14 -28.96 -1.82
N ASP A 127 -25.03 -29.06 -0.84
CA ASP A 127 -25.58 -30.31 -0.33
C ASP A 127 -27.03 -30.07 0.14
N PRO A 128 -28.01 -30.91 -0.27
CA PRO A 128 -29.40 -30.78 0.16
C PRO A 128 -29.58 -30.79 1.69
N GLN A 129 -28.71 -31.47 2.43
CA GLN A 129 -28.76 -31.54 3.89
C GLN A 129 -28.22 -30.27 4.54
N ARG A 130 -27.12 -29.73 4.01
CA ARG A 130 -26.47 -28.54 4.58
C ARG A 130 -25.53 -27.86 3.58
N SER A 131 -25.95 -26.70 3.06
CA SER A 131 -25.15 -25.88 2.17
C SER A 131 -24.60 -24.65 2.89
N TYR A 132 -23.32 -24.32 2.68
CA TYR A 132 -22.69 -23.16 3.32
C TYR A 132 -21.49 -22.65 2.54
N LEU A 133 -21.15 -21.38 2.79
CA LEU A 133 -19.89 -20.76 2.41
C LEU A 133 -19.03 -20.54 3.67
N ALA A 134 -17.87 -21.19 3.72
CA ALA A 134 -16.83 -20.92 4.69
C ALA A 134 -15.74 -20.06 4.04
N TYR A 135 -15.20 -19.12 4.80
CA TYR A 135 -14.13 -18.24 4.39
C TYR A 135 -13.08 -18.14 5.47
N ALA A 136 -11.82 -18.21 5.05
CA ALA A 136 -10.68 -17.88 5.88
C ALA A 136 -9.73 -16.97 5.12
N ARG A 137 -9.23 -15.96 5.81
CA ARG A 137 -8.15 -15.13 5.32
C ARG A 137 -7.13 -14.94 6.41
N SER A 138 -5.86 -14.90 6.01
CA SER A 138 -4.81 -14.32 6.82
C SER A 138 -4.00 -13.28 6.07
N TRP A 139 -3.41 -12.35 6.82
CA TRP A 139 -2.49 -11.37 6.27
C TRP A 139 -1.37 -11.03 7.26
N ALA A 140 -0.17 -10.78 6.73
CA ALA A 140 1.03 -10.35 7.45
C ALA A 140 1.91 -9.46 6.54
N GLY A 141 2.98 -8.90 7.09
CA GLY A 141 3.99 -8.18 6.30
C GLY A 141 4.65 -9.12 5.29
N GLY A 142 4.75 -8.68 4.03
CA GLY A 142 5.54 -9.35 3.01
C GLY A 142 7.03 -9.04 3.16
N VAL A 143 7.86 -9.45 2.19
CA VAL A 143 9.33 -9.29 2.26
C VAL A 143 9.75 -7.85 2.57
N VAL A 144 9.11 -6.87 1.94
CA VAL A 144 9.42 -5.44 2.12
C VAL A 144 8.96 -4.93 3.48
N PHE A 145 7.75 -5.32 3.94
CA PHE A 145 7.16 -4.84 5.19
C PHE A 145 7.39 -5.75 6.41
N TYR A 146 8.20 -6.79 6.26
CA TYR A 146 8.49 -7.73 7.33
C TYR A 146 9.18 -7.05 8.51
N ASN A 147 8.64 -7.29 9.71
CA ASN A 147 9.17 -6.80 10.97
C ASN A 147 9.52 -7.98 11.90
N VAL A 148 10.79 -8.10 12.28
CA VAL A 148 11.28 -9.23 13.07
C VAL A 148 10.66 -9.33 14.47
N VAL A 149 10.15 -8.21 14.98
CA VAL A 149 9.54 -8.13 16.31
C VAL A 149 8.03 -8.29 16.22
N HIS A 150 7.37 -7.52 15.34
CA HIS A 150 5.93 -7.31 15.37
C HIS A 150 5.14 -8.10 14.33
N ASP A 151 5.80 -8.72 13.35
CA ASP A 151 5.09 -9.43 12.29
C ASP A 151 4.35 -10.65 12.86
N GLN A 152 3.02 -10.61 12.78
CA GLN A 152 2.11 -11.66 13.20
C GLN A 152 0.97 -11.76 12.18
N PRO A 153 0.53 -12.98 11.83
CA PRO A 153 -0.62 -13.14 10.98
C PRO A 153 -1.87 -12.63 11.69
N ALA A 154 -2.65 -11.86 10.98
CA ALA A 154 -4.01 -11.53 11.33
C ALA A 154 -4.99 -12.49 10.64
N PHE A 155 -6.20 -12.63 11.14
CA PHE A 155 -7.19 -13.61 10.69
C PHE A 155 -8.57 -12.99 10.51
N ASP A 156 -9.26 -13.35 9.43
CA ASP A 156 -10.69 -13.10 9.22
C ASP A 156 -11.36 -14.44 8.87
N PHE A 157 -12.39 -14.80 9.64
CA PHE A 157 -13.17 -16.02 9.43
C PHE A 157 -14.64 -15.65 9.26
N ARG A 158 -15.30 -16.29 8.28
CA ARG A 158 -16.74 -16.13 8.04
C ARG A 158 -17.36 -17.47 7.73
N PHE A 159 -18.59 -17.65 8.18
CA PHE A 159 -19.39 -18.83 7.90
C PHE A 159 -20.84 -18.43 7.67
N CYS A 160 -21.34 -18.72 6.49
CA CYS A 160 -22.70 -18.36 6.07
C CYS A 160 -23.43 -19.61 5.60
N GLU A 161 -24.51 -19.97 6.30
CA GLU A 161 -25.43 -20.99 5.81
C GLU A 161 -26.16 -20.48 4.56
N MET A 162 -26.40 -21.37 3.60
CA MET A 162 -26.96 -21.04 2.30
C MET A 162 -28.13 -21.95 1.95
N SER A 163 -29.03 -21.47 1.09
CA SER A 163 -30.00 -22.36 0.46
C SER A 163 -29.28 -23.35 -0.46
N TYR A 164 -29.74 -24.59 -0.52
CA TYR A 164 -29.21 -25.56 -1.48
C TYR A 164 -29.36 -25.07 -2.93
N GLY A 165 -30.46 -24.38 -3.24
CA GLY A 165 -30.70 -23.81 -4.58
C GLY A 165 -29.61 -22.82 -5.00
N ASP A 166 -29.28 -21.84 -4.16
CA ASP A 166 -28.24 -20.85 -4.49
C ASP A 166 -26.85 -21.50 -4.55
N ALA A 167 -26.52 -22.39 -3.59
CA ALA A 167 -25.21 -23.07 -3.55
C ALA A 167 -25.01 -23.99 -4.76
N ARG A 168 -26.03 -24.77 -5.11
CA ARG A 168 -26.02 -25.65 -6.29
C ARG A 168 -25.94 -24.85 -7.58
N HIS A 169 -26.74 -23.79 -7.72
CA HIS A 169 -26.70 -22.91 -8.89
C HIS A 169 -25.28 -22.38 -9.12
N PHE A 170 -24.69 -21.81 -8.07
CA PHE A 170 -23.32 -21.31 -8.13
C PHE A 170 -22.31 -22.40 -8.50
N ALA A 171 -22.35 -23.55 -7.81
CA ALA A 171 -21.39 -24.61 -8.04
C ALA A 171 -21.47 -25.19 -9.46
N HIS A 172 -22.69 -25.36 -9.97
CA HIS A 172 -22.94 -25.81 -11.34
C HIS A 172 -22.47 -24.78 -12.36
N THR A 173 -22.62 -23.49 -12.09
CA THR A 173 -22.11 -22.43 -12.97
C THR A 173 -20.59 -22.47 -13.06
N ILE A 174 -19.87 -22.63 -11.95
CA ILE A 174 -18.39 -22.76 -11.97
C ILE A 174 -17.96 -24.03 -12.73
N TRP A 175 -18.68 -25.14 -12.54
CA TRP A 175 -18.41 -26.38 -13.28
C TRP A 175 -18.57 -26.18 -14.80
N TRP A 176 -19.63 -25.50 -15.24
CA TRP A 176 -19.84 -25.19 -16.66
C TRP A 176 -18.87 -24.14 -17.19
N LEU A 177 -18.43 -23.19 -16.36
CA LEU A 177 -17.44 -22.18 -16.74
C LEU A 177 -16.11 -22.81 -17.15
N ASN A 178 -15.67 -23.88 -16.46
CA ASN A 178 -14.50 -24.67 -16.84
C ASN A 178 -14.63 -25.37 -18.20
N ARG A 179 -15.83 -25.41 -18.77
CA ARG A 179 -16.15 -26.04 -20.05
C ARG A 179 -16.41 -25.03 -21.16
N VAL A 180 -16.33 -23.73 -20.86
CA VAL A 180 -16.34 -22.69 -21.90
C VAL A 180 -15.07 -22.82 -22.74
N ARG A 181 -15.22 -22.68 -24.06
CA ARG A 181 -14.15 -22.70 -25.04
C ARG A 181 -14.27 -21.49 -25.95
N SER A 182 -13.13 -20.95 -26.37
CA SER A 182 -13.05 -19.95 -27.44
C SER A 182 -12.69 -20.62 -28.76
N HIS A 183 -13.20 -20.04 -29.84
CA HIS A 183 -12.76 -20.35 -31.20
C HIS A 183 -12.46 -19.04 -31.94
N SER A 184 -11.24 -18.90 -32.46
CA SER A 184 -10.87 -17.73 -33.25
C SER A 184 -11.58 -17.73 -34.59
N VAL A 185 -12.15 -16.60 -34.98
CA VAL A 185 -12.82 -16.38 -36.28
C VAL A 185 -11.98 -15.56 -37.25
N VAL A 186 -10.75 -15.19 -36.86
CA VAL A 186 -9.78 -14.44 -37.67
C VAL A 186 -8.42 -15.15 -37.55
N ALA A 187 -7.60 -15.13 -38.60
CA ALA A 187 -6.19 -15.55 -38.51
C ALA A 187 -5.49 -14.62 -37.50
N SER A 188 -5.24 -15.11 -36.28
CA SER A 188 -4.82 -14.24 -35.18
C SER A 188 -3.34 -13.89 -35.30
N GLU A 189 -3.02 -12.64 -35.60
CA GLU A 189 -1.77 -12.05 -35.16
C GLU A 189 -1.78 -12.01 -33.62
N GLY A 190 -0.69 -12.45 -32.99
CA GLY A 190 -0.61 -12.76 -31.56
C GLY A 190 -1.10 -11.63 -30.66
N VAL A 191 -2.30 -11.78 -30.11
CA VAL A 191 -2.81 -10.89 -29.06
C VAL A 191 -2.21 -11.36 -27.73
N SER A 192 -1.15 -10.69 -27.29
CA SER A 192 -0.45 -11.00 -26.04
C SER A 192 -1.27 -10.60 -24.80
N MET A 193 -1.17 -11.40 -23.73
CA MET A 193 -1.67 -11.03 -22.41
C MET A 193 -0.70 -10.08 -21.71
N MET A 194 -1.24 -9.08 -21.01
CA MET A 194 -0.43 -8.22 -20.14
C MET A 194 -0.13 -8.94 -18.82
N HIS A 195 1.13 -8.94 -18.41
CA HIS A 195 1.60 -9.41 -17.10
C HIS A 195 1.76 -8.23 -16.12
N SER A 196 1.45 -8.45 -14.85
CA SER A 196 1.72 -7.49 -13.76
C SER A 196 2.64 -8.10 -12.73
N SER A 197 3.56 -7.32 -12.17
CA SER A 197 4.37 -7.72 -11.02
C SER A 197 3.54 -7.91 -9.74
N ALA A 198 2.28 -7.47 -9.73
CA ALA A 198 1.33 -7.66 -8.62
C ALA A 198 0.44 -8.90 -8.78
N ASP A 199 0.66 -9.71 -9.81
CA ASP A 199 -0.11 -10.93 -10.03
C ASP A 199 0.21 -11.99 -8.95
N GLY A 200 -0.85 -12.58 -8.39
CA GLY A 200 -0.76 -13.65 -7.40
C GLY A 200 -0.95 -15.04 -8.01
N MET A 201 -1.20 -16.02 -7.14
CA MET A 201 -1.51 -17.40 -7.54
C MET A 201 -2.89 -17.79 -7.03
N GLY A 202 -3.60 -18.60 -7.81
CA GLY A 202 -4.91 -19.11 -7.44
C GLY A 202 -5.05 -20.59 -7.73
N ARG A 203 -5.85 -21.25 -6.91
CA ARG A 203 -6.22 -22.66 -7.05
C ARG A 203 -7.73 -22.81 -6.89
N LEU A 204 -8.35 -23.49 -7.84
CA LEU A 204 -9.76 -23.87 -7.83
C LEU A 204 -9.87 -25.39 -7.89
N VAL A 205 -10.60 -25.98 -6.95
CA VAL A 205 -10.90 -27.42 -6.93
C VAL A 205 -12.41 -27.62 -6.78
N ILE A 206 -13.01 -28.47 -7.62
CA ILE A 206 -14.39 -28.94 -7.45
C ILE A 206 -14.33 -30.42 -7.10
N ARG A 207 -14.94 -30.83 -5.98
CA ARG A 207 -14.98 -32.23 -5.54
C ARG A 207 -16.39 -32.76 -5.52
N GLN A 208 -16.57 -34.00 -5.93
CA GLN A 208 -17.83 -34.72 -5.75
C GLN A 208 -17.94 -35.35 -4.36
N GLU A 209 -19.13 -35.83 -4.03
CA GLU A 209 -19.34 -36.71 -2.88
C GLU A 209 -18.41 -37.93 -2.97
N GLY A 210 -17.61 -38.19 -1.93
CA GLY A 210 -16.56 -39.21 -1.91
C GLY A 210 -15.13 -38.69 -2.09
N GLY A 211 -14.95 -37.41 -2.45
CA GLY A 211 -13.65 -36.73 -2.42
C GLY A 211 -12.89 -36.64 -3.74
N ASP A 212 -13.40 -37.21 -4.84
CA ASP A 212 -12.71 -37.14 -6.13
C ASP A 212 -12.74 -35.71 -6.72
N ASP A 213 -11.58 -35.26 -7.18
CA ASP A 213 -11.42 -33.97 -7.87
C ASP A 213 -12.02 -34.05 -9.29
N LEU A 214 -13.11 -33.33 -9.52
CA LEU A 214 -13.76 -33.18 -10.84
C LEU A 214 -13.11 -32.11 -11.71
N VAL A 215 -12.62 -31.06 -11.07
CA VAL A 215 -11.93 -29.92 -11.69
C VAL A 215 -10.79 -29.51 -10.77
N MET A 216 -9.60 -29.34 -11.33
CA MET A 216 -8.45 -28.76 -10.63
C MET A 216 -7.76 -27.78 -11.57
N ILE A 217 -7.70 -26.51 -11.15
CA ILE A 217 -7.02 -25.44 -11.89
C ILE A 217 -6.08 -24.73 -10.91
N ALA A 218 -4.80 -24.63 -11.27
CA ALA A 218 -3.81 -23.82 -10.56
C ALA A 218 -3.09 -22.92 -11.57
N LYS A 219 -3.34 -21.61 -11.52
CA LYS A 219 -2.87 -20.61 -12.49
C LYS A 219 -2.66 -19.24 -11.83
N THR A 220 -2.19 -18.28 -12.63
CA THR A 220 -1.98 -16.89 -12.21
C THR A 220 -3.31 -16.21 -11.86
N MET A 221 -3.33 -15.51 -10.73
CA MET A 221 -4.43 -14.63 -10.33
C MET A 221 -4.09 -13.20 -10.70
N TRP A 222 -4.91 -12.61 -11.56
CA TRP A 222 -4.67 -11.29 -12.12
C TRP A 222 -4.96 -10.20 -11.09
N ALA A 223 -4.01 -9.28 -10.93
CA ALA A 223 -4.31 -7.97 -10.36
C ALA A 223 -5.14 -7.16 -11.38
N GLY A 224 -6.17 -6.46 -10.89
CA GLY A 224 -7.02 -5.56 -11.69
C GLY A 224 -8.29 -6.21 -12.27
N LEU A 225 -8.90 -5.56 -13.26
CA LEU A 225 -10.19 -5.97 -13.83
C LEU A 225 -10.00 -6.98 -14.98
N ILE A 226 -10.66 -8.13 -14.86
CA ILE A 226 -10.65 -9.23 -15.85
C ILE A 226 -11.03 -8.70 -17.22
N SER A 227 -12.06 -7.85 -17.29
CA SER A 227 -12.58 -7.31 -18.55
C SER A 227 -11.57 -6.48 -19.32
N GLU A 228 -10.57 -5.88 -18.67
CA GLU A 228 -9.50 -5.10 -19.32
C GLU A 228 -8.33 -5.98 -19.81
N ARG A 229 -8.11 -7.11 -19.14
CA ARG A 229 -6.96 -8.01 -19.39
C ARG A 229 -7.26 -9.12 -20.38
N TRP A 230 -8.49 -9.64 -20.41
CA TRP A 230 -8.81 -10.80 -21.24
C TRP A 230 -9.02 -10.41 -22.72
N ARG A 231 -8.03 -10.73 -23.55
CA ARG A 231 -8.00 -10.38 -24.98
C ARG A 231 -7.78 -11.58 -25.93
N ALA A 232 -7.37 -12.73 -25.40
CA ALA A 232 -6.99 -13.92 -26.14
C ALA A 232 -7.92 -15.12 -25.81
N ASP A 233 -7.50 -16.35 -26.12
CA ASP A 233 -8.30 -17.55 -25.89
C ASP A 233 -8.82 -17.71 -24.46
N PHE A 234 -9.96 -18.40 -24.31
CA PHE A 234 -10.49 -18.83 -23.03
C PHE A 234 -9.70 -20.02 -22.52
N THR A 235 -8.74 -19.74 -21.63
CA THR A 235 -7.87 -20.75 -21.00
C THR A 235 -8.36 -21.10 -19.59
N PRO A 236 -7.81 -22.15 -18.95
CA PRO A 236 -8.03 -22.41 -17.53
C PRO A 236 -7.69 -21.21 -16.63
N GLU A 237 -6.75 -20.35 -17.04
CA GLU A 237 -6.42 -19.12 -16.29
C GLU A 237 -7.56 -18.09 -16.35
N VAL A 238 -8.21 -17.91 -17.51
CA VAL A 238 -9.41 -17.07 -17.63
C VAL A 238 -10.54 -17.62 -16.76
N CYS A 239 -10.76 -18.94 -16.81
CA CYS A 239 -11.74 -19.63 -15.99
C CYS A 239 -11.49 -19.38 -14.49
N LEU A 240 -10.24 -19.54 -14.02
CA LEU A 240 -9.86 -19.31 -12.63
C LEU A 240 -10.17 -17.88 -12.18
N ASN A 241 -9.82 -16.88 -12.99
CA ASN A 241 -10.04 -15.48 -12.65
C ASN A 241 -11.55 -15.14 -12.62
N LEU A 242 -12.33 -15.61 -13.59
CA LEU A 242 -13.79 -15.43 -13.58
C LEU A 242 -14.46 -16.16 -12.39
N ALA A 243 -14.01 -17.38 -12.07
CA ALA A 243 -14.47 -18.12 -10.90
C ALA A 243 -14.14 -17.39 -9.59
N SER A 244 -12.95 -16.80 -9.52
CA SER A 244 -12.53 -15.95 -8.39
C SER A 244 -13.45 -14.75 -8.22
N PHE A 245 -13.75 -14.03 -9.29
CA PHE A 245 -14.70 -12.91 -9.25
C PHE A 245 -16.10 -13.36 -8.79
N LEU A 246 -16.58 -14.51 -9.28
CA LEU A 246 -17.87 -15.05 -8.83
C LEU A 246 -17.84 -15.38 -7.32
N ILE A 247 -16.79 -16.01 -6.81
CA ILE A 247 -16.76 -16.45 -5.40
C ILE A 247 -16.39 -15.34 -4.42
N ALA A 248 -15.58 -14.36 -4.84
CA ALA A 248 -15.09 -13.27 -4.00
C ALA A 248 -15.99 -12.02 -4.04
N ASP A 249 -16.77 -11.83 -5.10
CA ASP A 249 -17.63 -10.66 -5.27
C ASP A 249 -19.11 -11.05 -5.40
N ALA A 250 -19.46 -11.91 -6.36
CA ALA A 250 -20.87 -12.23 -6.66
C ALA A 250 -21.60 -12.93 -5.52
N LEU A 251 -20.98 -13.95 -4.95
CA LEU A 251 -21.55 -14.76 -3.89
C LEU A 251 -21.68 -13.96 -2.57
N PRO A 252 -20.64 -13.23 -2.12
CA PRO A 252 -20.78 -12.26 -1.02
C PRO A 252 -21.88 -11.22 -1.22
N ALA A 253 -21.99 -10.62 -2.41
CA ALA A 253 -23.04 -9.65 -2.71
C ALA A 253 -24.45 -10.27 -2.61
N ARG A 254 -24.60 -11.54 -3.03
CA ARG A 254 -25.85 -12.31 -2.88
C ARG A 254 -26.20 -12.60 -1.43
N LEU A 255 -25.21 -12.82 -0.57
CA LEU A 255 -25.37 -13.06 0.86
C LEU A 255 -25.69 -11.78 1.66
N GLY A 256 -25.28 -10.60 1.16
CA GLY A 256 -25.58 -9.30 1.74
C GLY A 256 -25.19 -9.21 3.22
N ASP A 257 -26.15 -8.89 4.08
CA ASP A 257 -25.95 -8.73 5.53
C ASP A 257 -25.37 -9.97 6.22
N GLN A 258 -25.62 -11.18 5.69
CA GLN A 258 -25.05 -12.40 6.24
C GLN A 258 -23.52 -12.43 6.10
N TRP A 259 -22.98 -11.80 5.06
CA TRP A 259 -21.56 -11.67 4.79
C TRP A 259 -20.95 -10.42 5.46
N SER A 260 -21.60 -9.26 5.30
CA SER A 260 -21.05 -7.97 5.74
C SER A 260 -21.00 -7.81 7.27
N ARG A 261 -21.89 -8.49 8.02
CA ARG A 261 -21.83 -8.54 9.50
C ARG A 261 -20.50 -9.03 10.06
N PHE A 262 -19.68 -9.68 9.23
CA PHE A 262 -18.37 -10.18 9.60
C PHE A 262 -17.23 -9.20 9.30
N GLU A 263 -17.46 -8.12 8.53
CA GLU A 263 -16.39 -7.25 8.07
C GLU A 263 -15.62 -6.57 9.22
N PRO A 264 -14.28 -6.54 9.17
CA PRO A 264 -13.49 -5.81 10.14
C PRO A 264 -13.82 -4.32 10.10
N LYS A 265 -13.95 -3.68 11.26
CA LYS A 265 -14.24 -2.24 11.38
C LYS A 265 -13.04 -1.33 11.08
N HIS A 266 -11.86 -1.90 10.87
CA HIS A 266 -10.62 -1.16 10.59
C HIS A 266 -10.08 -1.51 9.20
N SER A 267 -9.65 -0.50 8.45
CA SER A 267 -9.20 -0.66 7.07
C SER A 267 -7.80 -1.31 6.97
N GLN A 268 -7.63 -2.14 5.93
CA GLN A 268 -6.43 -2.96 5.72
C GLN A 268 -5.17 -2.14 5.40
N GLY A 269 -5.33 -0.97 4.79
CA GLY A 269 -4.22 -0.06 4.47
C GLY A 269 -3.54 0.54 5.72
N ILE A 270 -4.28 0.65 6.82
CA ILE A 270 -3.78 1.17 8.10
C ILE A 270 -2.95 0.10 8.84
N LEU A 271 -3.32 -1.18 8.74
CA LEU A 271 -2.63 -2.26 9.45
C LEU A 271 -1.30 -2.66 8.79
N ALA A 272 -1.19 -2.59 7.46
CA ALA A 272 0.06 -2.90 6.75
C ALA A 272 1.20 -1.91 7.00
N ARG A 273 0.89 -0.71 7.51
CA ARG A 273 1.87 0.37 7.77
C ARG A 273 2.16 0.61 9.24
N ARG A 274 1.46 -0.09 10.15
CA ARG A 274 1.64 0.13 11.60
C ARG A 274 2.72 -0.81 12.15
N PRO A 275 3.63 -0.30 13.00
CA PRO A 275 4.64 -1.11 13.68
C PRO A 275 4.06 -1.94 14.85
N SER A 276 2.77 -2.30 14.81
CA SER A 276 2.08 -2.97 15.91
C SER A 276 1.22 -4.13 15.41
N ALA A 277 1.10 -5.17 16.25
CA ALA A 277 0.21 -6.29 15.97
C ALA A 277 -1.25 -5.84 15.71
N PRO A 278 -2.03 -6.59 14.91
CA PRO A 278 -3.44 -6.30 14.66
C PRO A 278 -4.25 -6.21 15.96
N GLN A 279 -5.08 -5.19 16.09
CA GLN A 279 -5.98 -5.03 17.24
C GLN A 279 -7.38 -5.54 16.87
N TYR A 280 -7.89 -6.46 17.67
CA TYR A 280 -9.23 -7.04 17.52
C TYR A 280 -10.15 -6.55 18.64
N GLU A 281 -11.41 -6.27 18.32
CA GLU A 281 -12.44 -6.05 19.34
C GLU A 281 -12.76 -7.37 20.06
N GLN A 282 -13.26 -7.29 21.30
CA GLN A 282 -13.58 -8.49 22.09
C GLN A 282 -14.61 -9.41 21.42
N GLU A 283 -15.65 -8.81 20.79
CA GLU A 283 -16.65 -9.57 20.05
C GLU A 283 -16.06 -10.23 18.80
N GLU A 284 -15.08 -9.59 18.15
CA GLU A 284 -14.36 -10.16 17.01
C GLU A 284 -13.51 -11.37 17.44
N LEU A 285 -12.78 -11.27 18.55
CA LEU A 285 -12.01 -12.39 19.12
C LEU A 285 -12.91 -13.57 19.49
N LYS A 286 -14.06 -13.31 20.12
CA LYS A 286 -15.04 -14.35 20.47
C LYS A 286 -15.56 -15.06 19.24
N ARG A 287 -15.89 -14.30 18.19
CA ARG A 287 -16.35 -14.81 16.90
C ARG A 287 -15.27 -15.65 16.20
N ILE A 288 -14.05 -15.15 16.12
CA ILE A 288 -12.90 -15.88 15.56
C ILE A 288 -12.74 -17.21 16.30
N ARG A 289 -12.73 -17.21 17.63
CA ARG A 289 -12.64 -18.44 18.44
C ARG A 289 -13.73 -19.46 18.12
N THR A 290 -14.98 -19.03 18.03
CA THR A 290 -16.11 -19.91 17.68
C THR A 290 -15.97 -20.51 16.29
N LEU A 291 -15.60 -19.68 15.30
CA LEU A 291 -15.43 -20.14 13.92
C LEU A 291 -14.21 -21.04 13.77
N THR A 292 -13.11 -20.76 14.47
CA THR A 292 -11.96 -21.67 14.55
C THR A 292 -12.40 -23.05 15.03
N GLY A 293 -13.16 -23.13 16.13
CA GLY A 293 -13.69 -24.40 16.63
C GLY A 293 -14.55 -25.12 15.60
N THR A 294 -15.43 -24.37 14.92
CA THR A 294 -16.37 -24.88 13.91
C THR A 294 -15.64 -25.43 12.68
N PHE A 295 -14.62 -24.73 12.17
CA PHE A 295 -13.86 -25.19 11.00
C PHE A 295 -13.04 -26.44 11.29
N LEU A 296 -12.48 -26.54 12.50
CA LEU A 296 -11.81 -27.77 12.93
C LEU A 296 -12.81 -28.94 13.09
N ASP A 297 -14.06 -28.70 13.49
CA ASP A 297 -15.11 -29.74 13.56
C ASP A 297 -15.56 -30.25 12.20
N LEU A 298 -15.42 -29.43 11.16
CA LEU A 298 -15.75 -29.79 9.78
C LEU A 298 -14.64 -30.56 9.08
N PHE A 299 -13.48 -30.79 9.72
CA PHE A 299 -12.37 -31.50 9.12
C PHE A 299 -12.79 -32.89 8.61
N SER A 300 -12.48 -33.17 7.35
CA SER A 300 -12.61 -34.49 6.74
C SER A 300 -11.39 -34.76 5.86
N SER A 301 -10.89 -36.00 5.85
CA SER A 301 -9.68 -36.39 5.10
C SER A 301 -9.85 -36.30 3.58
N ASP A 302 -11.09 -36.36 3.11
CA ASP A 302 -11.50 -36.24 1.71
C ASP A 302 -11.81 -34.79 1.27
N GLN A 303 -11.71 -33.83 2.21
CA GLN A 303 -11.99 -32.41 2.01
C GLN A 303 -13.40 -32.08 1.48
N THR A 304 -14.37 -32.99 1.60
CA THR A 304 -15.75 -32.77 1.16
C THR A 304 -16.55 -31.89 2.13
N SER A 305 -16.11 -31.81 3.39
CA SER A 305 -16.75 -30.99 4.44
C SER A 305 -16.05 -29.65 4.64
N ILE A 306 -14.75 -29.58 4.43
CA ILE A 306 -13.99 -28.31 4.42
C ILE A 306 -12.63 -28.55 3.76
N SER A 307 -12.03 -27.52 3.16
CA SER A 307 -10.68 -27.64 2.59
C SER A 307 -9.59 -27.66 3.66
N PHE A 308 -8.47 -28.30 3.37
CA PHE A 308 -7.31 -28.28 4.25
C PHE A 308 -6.78 -26.86 4.44
N ALA A 309 -6.85 -26.00 3.43
CA ALA A 309 -6.44 -24.60 3.55
C ALA A 309 -7.22 -23.84 4.64
N ILE A 310 -8.55 -24.02 4.76
CA ILE A 310 -9.33 -23.37 5.83
C ILE A 310 -9.01 -23.99 7.19
N VAL A 311 -8.85 -25.32 7.28
CA VAL A 311 -8.46 -26.00 8.53
C VAL A 311 -7.06 -25.55 8.96
N ARG A 312 -6.16 -25.30 8.02
CA ARG A 312 -4.81 -24.76 8.26
C ARG A 312 -4.89 -23.40 8.92
N GLU A 313 -5.67 -22.47 8.36
CA GLU A 313 -5.84 -21.14 8.96
C GLU A 313 -6.54 -21.20 10.32
N ALA A 314 -7.52 -22.09 10.49
CA ALA A 314 -8.14 -22.34 11.79
C ALA A 314 -7.11 -22.87 12.82
N ALA A 315 -6.25 -23.82 12.44
CA ALA A 315 -5.18 -24.31 13.31
C ALA A 315 -4.21 -23.18 13.68
N ARG A 316 -3.74 -22.39 12.70
CA ARG A 316 -2.88 -21.23 12.92
C ARG A 316 -3.49 -20.21 13.89
N ALA A 317 -4.79 -19.93 13.76
CA ALA A 317 -5.49 -19.06 14.70
C ALA A 317 -5.62 -19.68 16.10
N ALA A 318 -5.89 -20.98 16.20
CA ALA A 318 -5.95 -21.68 17.49
C ALA A 318 -4.63 -21.57 18.26
N GLY A 319 -3.50 -21.79 17.60
CA GLY A 319 -2.18 -21.58 18.19
C GLY A 319 -1.86 -20.10 18.43
N GLY A 320 -2.12 -19.25 17.43
CA GLY A 320 -1.86 -17.81 17.47
C GLY A 320 -2.54 -17.10 18.64
N PHE A 321 -3.81 -17.42 18.92
CA PHE A 321 -4.57 -16.86 20.04
C PHE A 321 -4.53 -17.73 21.31
N ALA A 322 -3.73 -18.79 21.33
CA ALA A 322 -3.58 -19.71 22.46
C ALA A 322 -4.91 -20.33 22.97
N TYR A 323 -5.75 -20.83 22.06
CA TYR A 323 -7.01 -21.50 22.41
C TYR A 323 -6.78 -22.94 22.93
N THR A 324 -6.32 -23.05 24.18
CA THR A 324 -5.96 -24.33 24.83
C THR A 324 -7.07 -25.38 24.80
N ASN A 325 -8.35 -24.96 24.81
CA ASN A 325 -9.50 -25.86 24.70
C ASN A 325 -9.61 -26.60 23.36
N LEU A 326 -8.80 -26.24 22.35
CA LEU A 326 -8.76 -26.88 21.03
C LEU A 326 -7.58 -27.85 20.87
N ALA A 327 -6.68 -27.97 21.87
CA ALA A 327 -5.47 -28.80 21.78
C ALA A 327 -5.77 -30.27 21.45
N ALA A 328 -6.73 -30.89 22.14
CA ALA A 328 -7.13 -32.27 21.90
C ALA A 328 -7.70 -32.48 20.48
N LYS A 329 -8.43 -31.48 19.96
CA LYS A 329 -9.00 -31.51 18.61
C LYS A 329 -7.90 -31.47 17.56
N LEU A 330 -6.92 -30.56 17.70
CA LEU A 330 -5.75 -30.48 16.82
C LEU A 330 -4.93 -31.78 16.82
N ALA A 331 -4.73 -32.38 17.99
CA ALA A 331 -4.04 -33.66 18.10
C ALA A 331 -4.79 -34.79 17.37
N GLY A 332 -6.13 -34.83 17.50
CA GLY A 332 -6.99 -35.77 16.79
C GLY A 332 -6.90 -35.62 15.26
N ILE A 333 -6.98 -34.38 14.76
CA ILE A 333 -6.83 -34.09 13.32
C ILE A 333 -5.45 -34.56 12.83
N ARG A 334 -4.37 -34.19 13.53
CA ARG A 334 -3.00 -34.56 13.15
C ARG A 334 -2.82 -36.08 13.06
N ALA A 335 -3.39 -36.83 14.00
CA ALA A 335 -3.34 -38.30 14.01
C ALA A 335 -4.14 -38.94 12.87
N GLY A 336 -5.19 -38.27 12.38
CA GLY A 336 -6.02 -38.72 11.26
C GLY A 336 -5.52 -38.31 9.87
N LEU A 337 -4.46 -37.49 9.78
CA LEU A 337 -3.90 -37.10 8.47
C LEU A 337 -3.18 -38.28 7.81
N PRO A 338 -3.37 -38.51 6.51
CA PRO A 338 -2.71 -39.60 5.79
C PRO A 338 -1.18 -39.44 5.80
N VAL A 339 -0.46 -40.56 5.90
CA VAL A 339 1.00 -40.59 5.74
C VAL A 339 1.31 -40.37 4.26
N GLU A 340 2.17 -39.41 3.92
CA GLU A 340 2.45 -39.07 2.52
C GLU A 340 3.92 -39.33 2.13
N GLY A 341 4.13 -39.37 0.80
CA GLY A 341 5.34 -39.81 0.10
C GLY A 341 6.57 -38.89 0.22
N ALA A 342 7.55 -39.10 -0.67
CA ALA A 342 8.89 -38.55 -0.57
C ALA A 342 8.92 -37.03 -0.31
N PRO A 343 9.80 -36.53 0.57
CA PRO A 343 9.93 -35.11 0.87
C PRO A 343 10.24 -34.31 -0.40
N LYS A 344 9.67 -33.11 -0.50
CA LYS A 344 10.00 -32.16 -1.57
C LYS A 344 11.46 -31.70 -1.43
N ARG A 345 12.07 -31.38 -2.57
CA ARG A 345 13.40 -30.73 -2.60
C ARG A 345 13.35 -29.38 -1.88
N THR A 346 14.43 -29.07 -1.19
CA THR A 346 14.67 -27.81 -0.50
C THR A 346 15.08 -26.71 -1.48
N GLU A 347 14.92 -25.45 -1.06
CA GLU A 347 15.38 -24.28 -1.83
C GLU A 347 16.87 -24.40 -2.18
N ALA A 348 17.69 -24.83 -1.22
CA ALA A 348 19.13 -24.98 -1.40
C ALA A 348 19.49 -26.00 -2.49
N GLU A 349 18.78 -27.14 -2.54
CA GLU A 349 18.96 -28.16 -3.57
C GLU A 349 18.61 -27.63 -4.96
N ILE A 350 17.49 -26.90 -5.09
CA ILE A 350 17.06 -26.32 -6.37
C ILE A 350 17.99 -25.20 -6.83
N ARG A 351 18.41 -24.31 -5.91
CA ARG A 351 19.34 -23.22 -6.23
C ARG A 351 20.70 -23.75 -6.67
N ALA A 352 21.21 -24.80 -6.04
CA ALA A 352 22.47 -25.44 -6.44
C ALA A 352 22.39 -25.98 -7.88
N GLU A 353 21.29 -26.66 -8.25
CA GLU A 353 21.09 -27.12 -9.62
C GLU A 353 20.96 -25.98 -10.64
N ILE A 354 20.32 -24.86 -10.28
CA ILE A 354 20.25 -23.67 -11.15
C ILE A 354 21.64 -23.07 -11.36
N GLU A 355 22.48 -23.04 -10.32
CA GLU A 355 23.83 -22.50 -10.38
C GLU A 355 24.75 -23.37 -11.24
N GLU A 356 24.62 -24.69 -11.17
CA GLU A 356 25.27 -25.63 -12.09
C GLU A 356 24.86 -25.40 -13.54
N ILE A 357 23.58 -25.12 -13.80
CA ILE A 357 23.09 -24.84 -15.16
C ILE A 357 23.56 -23.46 -15.66
N ASN A 358 23.64 -22.45 -14.80
CA ASN A 358 24.14 -21.11 -15.17
C ASN A 358 25.61 -21.14 -15.66
N ALA A 359 26.36 -22.21 -15.38
CA ALA A 359 27.71 -22.42 -15.89
C ALA A 359 27.76 -22.91 -17.36
N VAL A 360 26.63 -23.35 -17.94
CA VAL A 360 26.53 -23.83 -19.33
C VAL A 360 26.45 -22.63 -20.29
N LYS A 361 27.33 -22.59 -21.30
CA LYS A 361 27.42 -21.49 -22.27
C LYS A 361 26.50 -21.71 -23.48
N PRO A 362 26.11 -20.63 -24.21
CA PRO A 362 25.26 -20.71 -25.41
C PRO A 362 25.77 -21.67 -26.49
N ASP A 363 27.08 -21.88 -26.53
CA ASP A 363 27.76 -22.67 -27.56
C ASP A 363 27.91 -24.16 -27.15
N ASP A 364 27.53 -24.51 -25.91
CA ASP A 364 27.68 -25.85 -25.36
C ASP A 364 26.58 -26.80 -25.86
N LYS A 365 26.99 -28.04 -26.13
CA LYS A 365 26.08 -29.10 -26.58
C LYS A 365 25.08 -29.45 -25.46
N GLY A 366 23.84 -29.00 -25.61
CA GLY A 366 22.78 -29.19 -24.61
C GLY A 366 22.26 -27.90 -23.95
N TRP A 367 22.71 -26.72 -24.40
CA TRP A 367 22.25 -25.42 -23.88
C TRP A 367 20.73 -25.24 -23.91
N GLU A 368 20.04 -25.65 -24.98
CA GLU A 368 18.56 -25.59 -25.05
C GLU A 368 17.89 -26.42 -23.96
N ASN A 369 18.32 -27.69 -23.79
CA ASN A 369 17.81 -28.56 -22.72
C ASN A 369 18.16 -28.02 -21.31
N ALA A 370 19.33 -27.40 -21.16
CA ALA A 370 19.74 -26.76 -19.92
C ALA A 370 18.83 -25.55 -19.61
N MET A 371 18.46 -24.75 -20.60
CA MET A 371 17.55 -23.62 -20.43
C MET A 371 16.10 -24.06 -20.14
N GLU A 372 15.62 -25.14 -20.77
CA GLU A 372 14.33 -25.76 -20.41
C GLU A 372 14.35 -26.28 -18.96
N LYS A 373 15.40 -27.01 -18.57
CA LYS A 373 15.56 -27.49 -17.19
C LYS A 373 15.67 -26.33 -16.20
N ARG A 374 16.39 -25.26 -16.54
CA ARG A 374 16.50 -24.03 -15.74
C ARG A 374 15.14 -23.37 -15.56
N THR A 375 14.35 -23.29 -16.62
CA THR A 375 12.98 -22.75 -16.56
C THR A 375 12.11 -23.58 -15.63
N ALA A 376 12.16 -24.92 -15.73
CA ALA A 376 11.44 -25.83 -14.84
C ALA A 376 11.89 -25.71 -13.38
N LEU A 377 13.20 -25.61 -13.11
CA LEU A 377 13.75 -25.40 -11.77
C LEU A 377 13.39 -24.03 -11.20
N PHE A 378 13.36 -22.99 -12.03
CA PHE A 378 12.84 -21.67 -11.62
C PHE A 378 11.36 -21.74 -11.29
N GLU A 379 10.55 -22.45 -12.08
CA GLU A 379 9.13 -22.65 -11.77
C GLU A 379 8.94 -23.39 -10.44
N GLU A 380 9.75 -24.41 -10.18
CA GLU A 380 9.76 -25.17 -8.92
C GLU A 380 10.25 -24.34 -7.73
N LEU A 381 11.33 -23.59 -7.90
CA LEU A 381 11.86 -22.66 -6.90
C LEU A 381 10.82 -21.58 -6.56
N MET A 382 10.16 -21.04 -7.59
CA MET A 382 9.09 -20.08 -7.42
C MET A 382 7.84 -20.73 -6.79
N ALA A 383 7.57 -22.01 -7.03
CA ALA A 383 6.50 -22.74 -6.34
C ALA A 383 6.79 -22.91 -4.83
N LEU A 384 8.07 -23.10 -4.45
CA LEU A 384 8.51 -23.09 -3.05
C LEU A 384 8.35 -21.70 -2.41
N TYR A 385 8.83 -20.63 -3.04
CA TYR A 385 8.72 -19.27 -2.49
C TYR A 385 7.28 -18.80 -2.33
N ARG A 386 6.41 -19.24 -3.23
CA ARG A 386 5.00 -18.85 -3.24
C ARG A 386 4.14 -19.66 -2.28
N ASP A 387 4.70 -20.64 -1.54
CA ASP A 387 3.98 -21.52 -0.60
C ASP A 387 2.64 -22.00 -1.20
N THR A 388 2.64 -22.35 -2.48
CA THR A 388 1.39 -22.58 -3.24
C THR A 388 0.64 -23.84 -2.83
N ASP A 389 1.23 -24.64 -1.94
CA ASP A 389 0.67 -25.91 -1.49
C ASP A 389 0.00 -25.80 -0.11
N VAL A 390 -0.63 -24.65 0.15
CA VAL A 390 -1.40 -24.37 1.37
C VAL A 390 -2.54 -25.36 1.63
N ASP A 391 -2.98 -26.09 0.60
CA ASP A 391 -4.05 -27.10 0.66
C ASP A 391 -3.50 -28.54 0.77
N SER A 392 -2.19 -28.71 1.01
CA SER A 392 -1.57 -30.03 1.20
C SER A 392 -1.70 -30.55 2.63
N VAL A 393 -1.63 -31.89 2.74
CA VAL A 393 -1.56 -32.60 4.02
C VAL A 393 -0.35 -32.14 4.83
N GLN A 394 0.80 -31.92 4.18
CA GLN A 394 2.03 -31.50 4.85
C GLN A 394 1.92 -30.06 5.40
N ALA A 395 1.42 -29.11 4.61
CA ALA A 395 1.23 -27.73 5.10
C ALA A 395 0.27 -27.66 6.29
N LEU A 396 -0.79 -28.48 6.27
CA LEU A 396 -1.72 -28.62 7.40
C LEU A 396 -1.03 -29.25 8.61
N ARG A 397 -0.26 -30.33 8.42
CA ARG A 397 0.49 -31.01 9.49
C ARG A 397 1.49 -30.08 10.18
N ASP A 398 2.23 -29.29 9.41
CA ASP A 398 3.21 -28.34 9.94
C ASP A 398 2.53 -27.22 10.72
N SER A 399 1.43 -26.69 10.20
CA SER A 399 0.64 -25.67 10.89
C SER A 399 0.04 -26.18 12.20
N ILE A 400 -0.49 -27.41 12.21
CA ILE A 400 -0.99 -28.04 13.44
C ILE A 400 0.15 -28.28 14.43
N SER A 401 1.30 -28.75 13.97
CA SER A 401 2.46 -29.02 14.84
C SER A 401 2.98 -27.76 15.51
N LEU A 402 3.10 -26.66 14.74
CA LEU A 402 3.44 -25.35 15.27
C LEU A 402 2.39 -24.87 16.27
N SER A 403 1.11 -24.99 15.94
CA SER A 403 0.00 -24.56 16.80
C SER A 403 -0.05 -25.34 18.12
N MET A 404 0.22 -26.65 18.09
CA MET A 404 0.31 -27.46 19.30
C MET A 404 1.46 -27.01 20.21
N ARG A 405 2.63 -26.69 19.63
CA ARG A 405 3.76 -26.12 20.39
C ARG A 405 3.40 -24.76 21.01
N GLN A 406 2.69 -23.91 20.26
CA GLN A 406 2.16 -22.64 20.78
C GLN A 406 1.24 -22.87 21.98
N LEU A 407 0.27 -23.78 21.87
CA LEU A 407 -0.66 -24.11 22.96
C LEU A 407 0.06 -24.66 24.21
N GLN A 408 1.11 -25.45 24.04
CA GLN A 408 1.89 -26.02 25.15
C GLN A 408 2.70 -24.96 25.89
N CYS A 409 3.29 -24.00 25.17
CA CYS A 409 4.15 -22.97 25.76
C CYS A 409 3.40 -21.70 26.19
N ALA A 410 2.13 -21.52 25.79
CA ALA A 410 1.42 -20.22 25.84
C ALA A 410 1.38 -19.52 27.20
N ASP A 411 1.49 -20.28 28.29
CA ASP A 411 1.42 -19.78 29.67
C ASP A 411 2.71 -20.08 30.47
N ASP A 412 3.79 -20.53 29.83
CA ASP A 412 5.11 -20.74 30.45
C ASP A 412 6.11 -19.66 29.99
N PRO A 413 6.39 -18.64 30.83
CA PRO A 413 7.33 -17.58 30.48
C PRO A 413 8.77 -18.05 30.21
N ASN A 414 9.21 -19.18 30.78
CA ASN A 414 10.54 -19.74 30.49
C ASN A 414 10.58 -20.31 29.08
N ALA A 415 9.63 -21.19 28.76
CA ALA A 415 9.54 -21.79 27.43
C ALA A 415 9.30 -20.75 26.33
N LEU A 416 8.49 -19.72 26.60
CA LEU A 416 8.28 -18.59 25.68
C LEU A 416 9.57 -17.80 25.45
N GLN A 417 10.34 -17.51 26.49
CA GLN A 417 11.61 -16.79 26.35
C GLN A 417 12.64 -17.59 25.56
N GLU A 418 12.81 -18.88 25.86
CA GLU A 418 13.72 -19.78 25.13
C GLU A 418 13.35 -19.87 23.65
N TRP A 419 12.06 -19.97 23.33
CA TRP A 419 11.60 -20.01 21.96
C TRP A 419 11.72 -18.66 21.25
N ALA A 420 11.43 -17.55 21.94
CA ALA A 420 11.54 -16.21 21.37
C ALA A 420 12.96 -15.90 20.88
N ILE A 421 14.00 -16.49 21.50
CA ILE A 421 15.40 -16.30 21.12
C ILE A 421 15.99 -17.42 20.26
N SER A 422 15.22 -18.45 19.89
CA SER A 422 15.77 -19.60 19.16
C SER A 422 15.88 -19.38 17.64
N ARG A 423 15.18 -18.37 17.09
CA ARG A 423 14.99 -18.14 15.64
C ARG A 423 14.26 -19.26 14.90
N GLU A 424 13.71 -20.22 15.62
CA GLU A 424 12.88 -21.27 15.03
C GLU A 424 11.51 -20.70 14.59
N PRO A 425 10.79 -21.39 13.69
CA PRO A 425 9.41 -21.04 13.36
C PRO A 425 8.57 -20.83 14.63
N GLY A 426 7.85 -19.69 14.70
CA GLY A 426 7.03 -19.30 15.85
C GLY A 426 7.73 -18.44 16.91
N CYS A 427 9.02 -18.14 16.78
CA CYS A 427 9.72 -17.29 17.76
C CYS A 427 9.12 -15.88 17.88
N GLN A 428 8.62 -15.26 16.80
CA GLN A 428 7.95 -13.96 16.85
C GLN A 428 6.64 -14.03 17.62
N TRP A 429 5.89 -15.13 17.47
CA TRP A 429 4.67 -15.36 18.25
C TRP A 429 5.01 -15.50 19.73
N ALA A 430 6.06 -16.26 20.06
CA ALA A 430 6.51 -16.42 21.43
C ALA A 430 6.95 -15.08 22.04
N LEU A 431 7.65 -14.25 21.26
CA LEU A 431 8.05 -12.90 21.64
C LEU A 431 6.83 -12.01 21.91
N GLN A 432 5.83 -11.96 21.03
CA GLN A 432 4.60 -11.19 21.27
C GLN A 432 3.79 -11.72 22.45
N ARG A 433 3.68 -13.05 22.61
CA ARG A 433 2.99 -13.65 23.76
C ARG A 433 3.70 -13.32 25.07
N LEU A 434 5.04 -13.25 25.05
CA LEU A 434 5.84 -12.87 26.21
C LEU A 434 5.61 -11.42 26.61
N LYS A 435 5.38 -10.50 25.66
CA LYS A 435 5.00 -9.11 25.94
C LYS A 435 3.77 -9.02 26.85
N ASP A 436 2.76 -9.82 26.57
CA ASP A 436 1.50 -9.85 27.34
C ASP A 436 1.62 -10.59 28.69
N ARG A 437 2.56 -11.53 28.80
CA ARG A 437 2.68 -12.43 29.97
C ARG A 437 3.76 -12.03 30.96
N ASP A 438 4.91 -11.57 30.49
CA ASP A 438 6.06 -11.18 31.31
C ASP A 438 6.89 -10.12 30.56
N ARG A 439 6.54 -8.84 30.79
CA ARG A 439 7.22 -7.67 30.19
C ARG A 439 8.73 -7.68 30.43
N LYS A 440 9.20 -8.17 31.60
CA LYS A 440 10.63 -8.18 31.93
C LYS A 440 11.39 -9.16 31.03
N ARG A 441 10.86 -10.37 30.86
CA ARG A 441 11.47 -11.36 29.95
C ARG A 441 11.31 -10.96 28.48
N TYR A 442 10.23 -10.28 28.13
CA TYR A 442 10.07 -9.71 26.80
C TYR A 442 11.18 -8.72 26.47
N VAL A 443 11.45 -7.75 27.33
CA VAL A 443 12.57 -6.80 27.18
C VAL A 443 13.90 -7.55 27.10
N ALA A 444 14.11 -8.57 27.94
CA ALA A 444 15.33 -9.38 27.89
C ALA A 444 15.49 -10.15 26.55
N ALA A 445 14.41 -10.66 25.97
CA ALA A 445 14.42 -11.30 24.66
C ALA A 445 14.71 -10.29 23.55
N LEU A 446 14.14 -9.08 23.61
CA LEU A 446 14.49 -8.00 22.67
C LEU A 446 15.96 -7.59 22.76
N GLU A 447 16.53 -7.49 23.97
CA GLU A 447 17.97 -7.26 24.15
C GLU A 447 18.82 -8.37 23.53
N TRP A 448 18.37 -9.63 23.61
CA TRP A 448 19.03 -10.73 22.91
C TRP A 448 18.99 -10.54 21.40
N TRP A 449 17.82 -10.20 20.82
CA TRP A 449 17.69 -9.94 19.39
C TRP A 449 18.58 -8.78 18.93
N MET A 450 18.65 -7.71 19.73
CA MET A 450 19.54 -6.58 19.49
C MET A 450 21.02 -7.00 19.41
N ARG A 451 21.48 -7.89 20.30
CA ARG A 451 22.89 -8.33 20.35
C ARG A 451 23.25 -9.38 19.30
N ASN A 452 22.29 -10.18 18.85
CA ASN A 452 22.56 -11.37 18.03
C ASN A 452 22.15 -11.23 16.57
N SER A 453 21.56 -10.10 16.15
CA SER A 453 20.98 -9.93 14.81
C SER A 453 21.74 -8.94 13.94
N LYS A 454 21.48 -8.99 12.63
CA LYS A 454 21.94 -7.95 11.68
C LYS A 454 21.37 -6.59 12.07
N GLU A 455 22.05 -5.51 11.69
CA GLU A 455 21.75 -4.15 12.15
C GLU A 455 20.28 -3.74 11.99
N LYS A 456 19.68 -3.97 10.81
CA LYS A 456 18.25 -3.72 10.55
C LYS A 456 17.31 -4.35 11.60
N TRP A 457 17.57 -5.60 11.98
CA TRP A 457 16.74 -6.33 12.96
C TRP A 457 17.07 -5.92 14.40
N ALA A 458 18.34 -5.63 14.68
CA ALA A 458 18.75 -5.11 15.97
C ALA A 458 18.12 -3.74 16.26
N ARG A 459 17.98 -2.89 15.23
CA ARG A 459 17.25 -1.62 15.29
C ARG A 459 15.78 -1.83 15.67
N GLN A 460 15.07 -2.72 14.97
CA GLN A 460 13.65 -3.01 15.27
C GLN A 460 13.48 -3.51 16.71
N ALA A 461 14.40 -4.35 17.20
CA ALA A 461 14.39 -4.79 18.60
C ALA A 461 14.61 -3.63 19.58
N PHE A 462 15.55 -2.72 19.30
CA PHE A 462 15.79 -1.53 20.14
C PHE A 462 14.59 -0.59 20.16
N GLU A 463 13.96 -0.32 19.01
CA GLU A 463 12.75 0.51 18.92
C GLU A 463 11.60 -0.09 19.75
N ALA A 464 11.46 -1.42 19.74
CA ALA A 464 10.50 -2.11 20.59
C ALA A 464 10.84 -2.03 22.09
N VAL A 465 12.14 -2.05 22.47
CA VAL A 465 12.54 -1.78 23.86
C VAL A 465 12.21 -0.34 24.24
N ALA A 466 12.46 0.64 23.37
CA ALA A 466 12.15 2.04 23.65
C ALA A 466 10.66 2.29 23.89
N ALA A 467 9.79 1.64 23.10
CA ALA A 467 8.35 1.71 23.29
C ALA A 467 7.88 1.06 24.60
N GLU A 468 8.54 -0.02 25.04
CA GLU A 468 8.13 -0.81 26.20
C GLU A 468 8.87 -0.48 27.49
N ASP A 469 10.05 0.13 27.46
CA ASP A 469 10.83 0.52 28.62
C ASP A 469 11.82 1.63 28.23
N SER A 470 11.31 2.85 28.21
CA SER A 470 12.07 4.03 27.79
C SER A 470 13.30 4.29 28.66
N GLU A 471 13.26 3.95 29.96
CA GLU A 471 14.41 4.10 30.86
C GLU A 471 15.50 3.10 30.51
N ARG A 472 15.13 1.83 30.31
CA ARG A 472 16.06 0.79 29.89
C ARG A 472 16.65 1.05 28.51
N ALA A 473 15.83 1.52 27.56
CA ALA A 473 16.31 1.94 26.24
C ALA A 473 17.33 3.09 26.34
N ALA A 474 17.12 4.05 27.26
CA ALA A 474 18.09 5.12 27.50
C ALA A 474 19.40 4.57 28.09
N GLU A 475 19.37 3.61 29.01
CA GLU A 475 20.58 2.94 29.51
C GLU A 475 21.34 2.21 28.39
N ILE A 476 20.63 1.45 27.56
CA ILE A 476 21.20 0.76 26.40
C ILE A 476 21.82 1.77 25.44
N ALA A 477 21.10 2.84 25.11
CA ALA A 477 21.57 3.90 24.21
C ALA A 477 22.85 4.59 24.71
N LYS A 478 22.96 4.81 26.03
CA LYS A 478 24.18 5.33 26.66
C LYS A 478 25.34 4.34 26.58
N GLY A 479 25.05 3.05 26.73
CA GLY A 479 26.04 1.96 26.66
C GLY A 479 26.54 1.67 25.23
N ILE A 480 25.80 2.06 24.19
CA ILE A 480 26.27 2.00 22.80
C ILE A 480 27.46 2.95 22.65
N PRO A 481 28.63 2.46 22.21
CA PRO A 481 29.83 3.29 22.03
C PRO A 481 29.52 4.51 21.16
N PRO A 482 29.89 5.73 21.59
CA PRO A 482 29.58 6.96 20.83
C PRO A 482 30.15 7.02 19.41
N ARG A 483 31.08 6.12 19.07
CA ARG A 483 31.72 6.00 17.74
C ARG A 483 31.25 4.78 16.94
N GLN A 484 30.34 3.97 17.48
CA GLN A 484 29.79 2.83 16.75
C GLN A 484 29.04 3.34 15.51
N LYS A 485 29.29 2.72 14.37
CA LYS A 485 28.58 2.96 13.11
C LYS A 485 27.39 2.00 12.99
N GLY A 486 26.41 2.35 12.15
CA GLY A 486 25.29 1.48 11.80
C GLY A 486 23.92 1.92 12.33
N ASP A 487 22.88 1.18 11.95
CA ASP A 487 21.46 1.52 12.14
C ASP A 487 21.07 1.77 13.61
N LEU A 488 21.74 1.06 14.53
CA LEU A 488 21.50 1.16 15.96
C LEU A 488 21.98 2.50 16.54
N ALA A 489 23.04 3.10 15.97
CA ALA A 489 23.56 4.40 16.42
C ALA A 489 22.55 5.52 16.13
N VAL A 490 21.89 5.47 14.97
CA VAL A 490 20.83 6.42 14.58
C VAL A 490 19.65 6.35 15.53
N SER A 491 19.20 5.14 15.84
CA SER A 491 18.04 4.91 16.71
C SER A 491 18.32 5.27 18.17
N ALA A 492 19.52 4.94 18.66
CA ALA A 492 19.98 5.35 19.98
C ALA A 492 20.08 6.88 20.11
N PHE A 493 20.60 7.57 19.09
CA PHE A 493 20.65 9.03 19.09
C PHE A 493 19.26 9.64 19.12
N ALA A 494 18.34 9.17 18.27
CA ALA A 494 16.96 9.64 18.24
C ALA A 494 16.31 9.54 19.63
N HIS A 495 16.41 8.39 20.28
CA HIS A 495 15.86 8.18 21.62
C HIS A 495 16.50 9.09 22.68
N LEU A 496 17.83 9.26 22.66
CA LEU A 496 18.54 10.15 23.59
C LEU A 496 18.19 11.63 23.39
N ALA A 497 17.91 12.04 22.14
CA ALA A 497 17.50 13.39 21.81
C ALA A 497 16.08 13.71 22.31
N GLU A 498 15.17 12.75 22.29
CA GLU A 498 13.80 12.90 22.82
C GLU A 498 13.78 13.08 24.34
N VAL A 499 14.68 12.40 25.06
CA VAL A 499 14.78 12.50 26.54
C VAL A 499 15.75 13.60 27.02
N ASP A 500 16.18 14.48 26.11
CA ASP A 500 17.08 15.63 26.32
C ASP A 500 18.36 15.30 27.12
N ARG A 501 18.97 14.14 26.84
CA ARG A 501 20.18 13.64 27.53
C ARG A 501 21.09 12.90 26.56
N ILE A 502 21.86 13.63 25.76
CA ILE A 502 22.83 13.04 24.82
C ILE A 502 24.26 13.09 25.41
N PRO A 503 24.76 12.01 26.06
CA PRO A 503 26.17 11.95 26.45
C PRO A 503 27.06 11.86 25.22
N ASP A 504 28.26 12.47 25.32
CA ASP A 504 29.25 12.48 24.24
C ASP A 504 28.67 12.98 22.91
N GLU A 505 27.77 13.97 22.96
CA GLU A 505 26.97 14.47 21.83
C GLU A 505 27.81 14.72 20.57
N GLN A 506 28.97 15.36 20.71
CA GLN A 506 29.89 15.60 19.58
C GLN A 506 30.39 14.31 18.90
N GLN A 507 30.70 13.27 19.68
CA GLN A 507 31.15 11.99 19.13
C GLN A 507 30.00 11.28 18.41
N ARG A 508 28.79 11.35 18.97
CA ARG A 508 27.60 10.74 18.36
C ARG A 508 27.15 11.48 17.10
N ILE A 509 27.28 12.81 17.06
CA ILE A 509 27.10 13.61 15.83
C ILE A 509 28.07 13.13 14.74
N LYS A 510 29.33 12.89 15.09
CA LYS A 510 30.31 12.34 14.15
C LYS A 510 29.92 10.95 13.65
N ALA A 511 29.38 10.09 14.52
CA ALA A 511 28.86 8.79 14.11
C ALA A 511 27.65 8.91 13.16
N LEU A 512 26.73 9.85 13.39
CA LEU A 512 25.63 10.12 12.45
C LEU A 512 26.12 10.62 11.09
N ILE A 513 27.15 11.48 11.07
CA ILE A 513 27.79 11.91 9.82
C ILE A 513 28.40 10.70 9.10
N ASP A 514 29.11 9.84 9.82
CA ASP A 514 29.70 8.63 9.25
C ASP A 514 28.63 7.68 8.67
N VAL A 515 27.47 7.52 9.34
CA VAL A 515 26.35 6.72 8.82
C VAL A 515 25.73 7.36 7.58
N ALA A 516 25.45 8.67 7.60
CA ALA A 516 24.90 9.36 6.44
C ALA A 516 25.82 9.19 5.21
N LEU A 517 27.13 9.23 5.41
CA LEU A 517 28.17 9.13 4.39
C LEU A 517 28.58 7.69 4.02
N ASP A 518 27.98 6.66 4.60
CA ASP A 518 28.30 5.26 4.32
C ASP A 518 27.33 4.67 3.28
N PRO A 519 27.78 4.41 2.03
CA PRO A 519 26.94 3.77 1.01
C PRO A 519 26.52 2.34 1.36
N GLY A 520 27.20 1.69 2.32
CA GLY A 520 26.80 0.38 2.83
C GLY A 520 25.60 0.42 3.78
N SER A 521 25.23 1.61 4.28
CA SER A 521 24.05 1.82 5.11
C SER A 521 22.79 2.03 4.24
N GLY A 522 21.63 1.58 4.72
CA GLY A 522 20.36 1.73 4.00
C GLY A 522 19.94 3.19 3.82
N TRP A 523 19.22 3.49 2.73
CA TRP A 523 18.76 4.86 2.44
C TRP A 523 17.85 5.43 3.53
N GLU A 524 17.05 4.59 4.22
CA GLU A 524 16.20 5.00 5.34
C GLU A 524 17.05 5.51 6.51
N GLU A 525 18.11 4.77 6.86
CA GLU A 525 19.00 5.09 7.97
C GLU A 525 19.90 6.29 7.66
N ARG A 526 20.40 6.39 6.42
CA ARG A 526 21.12 7.58 5.94
C ARG A 526 20.22 8.82 5.99
N GLY A 527 18.98 8.71 5.50
CA GLY A 527 17.98 9.78 5.55
C GLY A 527 17.62 10.18 6.98
N ARG A 528 17.38 9.22 7.88
CA ARG A 528 17.10 9.50 9.30
C ARG A 528 18.27 10.15 10.02
N ALA A 529 19.51 9.76 9.71
CA ALA A 529 20.70 10.43 10.23
C ALA A 529 20.75 11.90 9.80
N ILE A 530 20.40 12.23 8.56
CA ILE A 530 20.32 13.62 8.07
C ILE A 530 19.24 14.41 8.83
N GLU A 531 18.05 13.84 9.02
CA GLU A 531 16.96 14.51 9.76
C GLU A 531 17.32 14.74 11.24
N LEU A 532 18.11 13.86 11.85
CA LEU A 532 18.63 14.07 13.21
C LEU A 532 19.74 15.13 13.25
N LEU A 533 20.58 15.21 12.21
CA LEU A 533 21.64 16.23 12.08
C LEU A 533 21.08 17.61 11.72
N VAL A 534 19.95 17.67 11.01
CA VAL A 534 19.25 18.90 10.61
C VAL A 534 17.77 18.81 10.95
N PRO A 535 17.41 18.85 12.25
CA PRO A 535 16.02 18.78 12.68
C PRO A 535 15.17 19.87 12.02
N PRO A 536 13.95 19.56 11.53
CA PRO A 536 13.10 20.54 10.82
C PRO A 536 12.78 21.80 11.63
N ASP A 537 12.62 21.67 12.96
CA ASP A 537 12.28 22.74 13.90
C ASP A 537 13.52 23.50 14.40
N GLN A 538 14.69 22.86 14.39
CA GLN A 538 15.96 23.43 14.84
C GLN A 538 17.10 23.10 13.86
N PRO A 539 17.06 23.56 12.60
CA PRO A 539 18.01 23.15 11.57
C PRO A 539 19.46 23.58 11.85
N LEU A 540 19.64 24.55 12.75
CA LEU A 540 20.94 25.06 13.20
C LEU A 540 21.35 24.54 14.59
N ARG A 541 20.64 23.56 15.17
CA ARG A 541 20.97 22.97 16.49
C ARG A 541 22.44 22.53 16.55
N TYR A 542 22.90 21.84 15.51
CA TYR A 542 24.28 21.43 15.37
C TYR A 542 24.99 22.34 14.37
N GLN A 543 25.76 23.30 14.88
CA GLN A 543 26.49 24.29 14.06
C GLN A 543 27.82 23.76 13.50
N ALA A 544 28.08 22.46 13.59
CA ALA A 544 29.33 21.89 13.12
C ALA A 544 29.47 22.09 11.59
N ARG A 545 30.59 22.70 11.17
CA ARG A 545 30.98 22.82 9.74
C ARG A 545 30.99 21.46 9.05
N ASP A 546 31.26 20.40 9.82
CA ASP A 546 31.29 19.03 9.37
C ASP A 546 29.93 18.53 8.87
N VAL A 547 28.81 19.04 9.42
CA VAL A 547 27.45 18.70 8.95
C VAL A 547 27.23 19.26 7.55
N ASP A 548 27.54 20.54 7.33
CA ASP A 548 27.43 21.15 6.00
C ASP A 548 28.36 20.47 4.98
N ALA A 549 29.59 20.15 5.39
CA ALA A 549 30.53 19.41 4.55
C ALA A 549 30.01 18.01 4.18
N ALA A 550 29.39 17.30 5.13
CA ALA A 550 28.77 16.00 4.89
C ALA A 550 27.60 16.11 3.91
N LEU A 551 26.67 17.05 4.12
CA LEU A 551 25.54 17.29 3.21
C LEU A 551 26.01 17.61 1.80
N VAL A 552 27.06 18.43 1.65
CA VAL A 552 27.65 18.75 0.35
C VAL A 552 28.30 17.53 -0.31
N LYS A 553 28.94 16.65 0.48
CA LYS A 553 29.53 15.40 -0.01
C LYS A 553 28.47 14.43 -0.51
N LEU A 554 27.30 14.37 0.13
CA LEU A 554 26.17 13.55 -0.31
C LEU A 554 25.60 13.94 -1.67
N LEU A 555 25.91 15.14 -2.16
CA LEU A 555 25.55 15.57 -3.51
C LEU A 555 26.44 14.95 -4.61
N SER A 556 27.44 14.16 -4.27
CA SER A 556 28.33 13.50 -5.23
C SER A 556 27.76 12.15 -5.71
N PRO A 557 27.93 11.78 -6.99
CA PRO A 557 27.44 10.49 -7.52
C PRO A 557 27.96 9.25 -6.78
N GLU A 558 29.18 9.33 -6.23
CA GLU A 558 29.82 8.28 -5.42
C GLU A 558 29.06 7.94 -4.12
N MET A 559 28.12 8.81 -3.71
CA MET A 559 27.33 8.66 -2.49
C MET A 559 25.88 8.27 -2.79
N ALA A 560 25.55 7.93 -4.05
CA ALA A 560 24.20 7.58 -4.45
C ALA A 560 23.71 6.27 -3.82
N ASP A 561 22.41 6.19 -3.54
CA ASP A 561 21.75 4.94 -3.18
C ASP A 561 21.58 4.02 -4.42
N ASP A 562 21.44 2.71 -4.19
CA ASP A 562 21.48 1.67 -5.25
C ASP A 562 20.35 1.74 -6.30
N VAL A 563 19.17 2.28 -5.94
CA VAL A 563 17.97 2.26 -6.81
C VAL A 563 17.36 3.65 -6.96
N ILE A 564 17.01 4.30 -5.86
CA ILE A 564 16.47 5.67 -5.82
C ILE A 564 17.25 6.42 -4.76
N ASN A 565 17.86 7.55 -5.14
CA ASN A 565 18.76 8.33 -4.29
C ASN A 565 18.01 9.24 -3.29
N PHE A 566 17.21 8.65 -2.39
CA PHE A 566 16.48 9.38 -1.36
C PHE A 566 17.40 10.18 -0.44
N THR A 567 18.61 9.68 -0.18
CA THR A 567 19.61 10.37 0.64
C THR A 567 20.01 11.72 0.05
N LEU A 568 20.12 11.82 -1.27
CA LEU A 568 20.42 13.06 -2.00
C LEU A 568 19.33 14.13 -1.81
N GLY A 569 18.06 13.75 -1.95
CA GLY A 569 16.92 14.65 -1.74
C GLY A 569 16.91 15.25 -0.32
N ARG A 570 17.16 14.40 0.69
CA ARG A 570 17.28 14.81 2.09
C ARG A 570 18.48 15.71 2.35
N ALA A 571 19.62 15.46 1.70
CA ALA A 571 20.79 16.32 1.80
C ALA A 571 20.54 17.73 1.23
N CYS A 572 19.90 17.83 0.06
CA CYS A 572 19.46 19.11 -0.53
C CYS A 572 18.54 19.87 0.42
N ARG A 573 17.57 19.18 1.03
CA ARG A 573 16.64 19.78 2.00
C ARG A 573 17.35 20.27 3.25
N GLY A 574 18.31 19.49 3.76
CA GLY A 574 19.14 19.86 4.91
C GLY A 574 19.92 21.15 4.65
N LEU A 575 20.57 21.29 3.48
CA LEU A 575 21.28 22.51 3.09
C LEU A 575 20.33 23.72 2.97
N ALA A 576 19.14 23.50 2.40
CA ALA A 576 18.14 24.53 2.25
C ALA A 576 17.62 25.04 3.60
N ARG A 577 17.24 24.14 4.52
CA ARG A 577 16.79 24.48 5.89
C ARG A 577 17.84 25.26 6.67
N ARG A 578 19.13 25.04 6.37
CA ARG A 578 20.26 25.75 6.97
C ARG A 578 20.61 27.06 6.27
N GLY A 579 19.84 27.46 5.25
CA GLY A 579 20.00 28.72 4.54
C GLY A 579 21.27 28.81 3.68
N ARG A 580 21.84 27.67 3.24
CA ARG A 580 23.12 27.62 2.51
C ARG A 580 22.97 27.97 1.03
N THR A 581 22.66 29.24 0.77
CA THR A 581 22.39 29.81 -0.57
C THR A 581 23.58 29.72 -1.54
N GLU A 582 24.81 29.56 -1.04
CA GLU A 582 26.00 29.35 -1.85
C GLU A 582 26.02 28.01 -2.61
N TYR A 583 25.18 27.04 -2.19
CA TYR A 583 25.05 25.75 -2.86
C TYR A 583 23.88 25.67 -3.85
N PHE A 584 23.17 26.78 -4.10
CA PHE A 584 22.05 26.82 -5.05
C PHE A 584 22.43 26.21 -6.41
N ASP A 585 23.55 26.63 -7.01
CA ASP A 585 24.04 26.14 -8.31
C ASP A 585 24.35 24.64 -8.33
N LYS A 586 24.69 24.07 -7.16
CA LYS A 586 24.97 22.64 -7.04
C LYS A 586 23.66 21.85 -6.95
N ILE A 587 22.68 22.36 -6.20
CA ILE A 587 21.35 21.75 -6.09
C ILE A 587 20.57 21.87 -7.42
N GLU A 588 20.74 22.97 -8.16
CA GLU A 588 20.16 23.15 -9.49
C GLU A 588 20.67 22.07 -10.47
N ARG A 589 21.98 21.81 -10.50
CA ARG A 589 22.55 20.71 -11.31
C ARG A 589 22.06 19.33 -10.90
N VAL A 590 21.81 19.12 -9.60
CA VAL A 590 21.16 17.89 -9.12
C VAL A 590 19.74 17.78 -9.67
N LEU A 591 18.97 18.87 -9.71
CA LEU A 591 17.62 18.86 -10.28
C LEU A 591 17.63 18.52 -11.78
N GLU A 592 18.59 19.08 -12.53
CA GLU A 592 18.76 18.82 -13.97
C GLU A 592 19.09 17.36 -14.30
N SER A 593 19.84 16.70 -13.41
CA SER A 593 20.27 15.30 -13.56
C SER A 593 19.32 14.29 -12.91
N ALA A 594 18.30 14.75 -12.18
CA ALA A 594 17.33 13.88 -11.51
C ALA A 594 16.36 13.27 -12.51
N ASP A 595 16.66 12.04 -12.93
CA ASP A 595 15.88 11.29 -13.94
C ASP A 595 14.47 10.92 -13.41
N VAL A 596 14.35 10.66 -12.10
CA VAL A 596 13.14 10.09 -11.48
C VAL A 596 12.29 11.14 -10.75
N GLY A 597 10.97 11.01 -10.81
CA GLY A 597 10.02 11.84 -10.07
C GLY A 597 10.14 11.75 -8.53
N THR A 598 10.71 10.68 -7.99
CA THR A 598 10.66 10.36 -6.55
C THR A 598 11.46 11.33 -5.66
N ILE A 599 12.56 11.90 -6.15
CA ILE A 599 13.38 12.89 -5.40
C ILE A 599 13.24 14.31 -5.93
N TYR A 600 12.62 14.46 -7.12
CA TYR A 600 12.52 15.73 -7.82
C TYR A 600 11.78 16.78 -6.98
N SER A 601 10.69 16.40 -6.34
CA SER A 601 9.91 17.30 -5.46
C SER A 601 10.73 17.82 -4.28
N GLU A 602 11.57 16.96 -3.66
CA GLU A 602 12.41 17.36 -2.53
C GLU A 602 13.51 18.34 -2.96
N VAL A 603 14.17 18.07 -4.09
CA VAL A 603 15.23 18.93 -4.64
C VAL A 603 14.64 20.27 -5.10
N LEU A 604 13.50 20.25 -5.79
CA LEU A 604 12.83 21.47 -6.24
C LEU A 604 12.33 22.31 -5.05
N GLY A 605 11.73 21.67 -4.04
CA GLY A 605 11.33 22.33 -2.79
C GLY A 605 12.51 22.99 -2.08
N SER A 606 13.68 22.34 -2.11
CA SER A 606 14.93 22.91 -1.56
C SER A 606 15.37 24.18 -2.29
N LEU A 607 15.29 24.22 -3.62
CA LEU A 607 15.57 25.43 -4.41
C LEU A 607 14.55 26.53 -4.14
N ALA A 608 13.26 26.18 -4.04
CA ALA A 608 12.20 27.14 -3.68
C ALA A 608 12.43 27.72 -2.28
N HIS A 609 12.86 26.91 -1.31
CA HIS A 609 13.22 27.37 0.04
C HIS A 609 14.40 28.35 0.01
N LEU A 610 15.48 28.01 -0.71
CA LEU A 610 16.63 28.92 -0.85
C LEU A 610 16.26 30.22 -1.57
N ALA A 611 15.33 30.16 -2.53
CA ALA A 611 14.84 31.34 -3.22
C ALA A 611 14.05 32.29 -2.29
N GLN A 612 13.38 31.77 -1.26
CA GLN A 612 12.75 32.60 -0.24
C GLN A 612 13.76 33.39 0.60
N CYS A 613 15.00 32.93 0.73
CA CYS A 613 16.06 33.62 1.50
C CYS A 613 16.59 34.87 0.78
N ASP A 614 16.71 34.84 -0.55
CA ASP A 614 17.09 35.97 -1.39
C ASP A 614 16.29 35.96 -2.72
N PRO A 615 15.02 36.43 -2.67
CA PRO A 615 14.12 36.36 -3.82
C PRO A 615 14.63 37.14 -5.03
N ALA A 616 15.30 38.27 -4.82
CA ALA A 616 15.80 39.12 -5.90
C ALA A 616 16.85 38.38 -6.74
N LYS A 617 17.71 37.59 -6.10
CA LYS A 617 18.77 36.83 -6.76
C LYS A 617 18.27 35.52 -7.38
N TYR A 618 17.43 34.77 -6.67
CA TYR A 618 17.13 33.38 -7.02
C TYR A 618 15.78 33.17 -7.72
N ASN A 619 14.78 34.04 -7.53
CA ASN A 619 13.50 33.90 -8.25
C ASN A 619 13.69 33.96 -9.78
N PRO A 620 14.51 34.85 -10.38
CA PRO A 620 14.75 34.86 -11.83
C PRO A 620 15.30 33.53 -12.37
N ARG A 621 16.10 32.83 -11.56
CA ARG A 621 16.69 31.54 -11.94
C ARG A 621 15.65 30.42 -11.85
N LEU A 622 14.90 30.37 -10.75
CA LEU A 622 13.84 29.38 -10.58
C LEU A 622 12.73 29.55 -11.62
N LEU A 623 12.43 30.80 -12.02
CA LEU A 623 11.57 31.12 -13.15
C LEU A 623 12.07 30.50 -14.47
N ALA A 624 13.37 30.61 -14.75
CA ALA A 624 13.98 30.06 -15.97
C ALA A 624 13.90 28.53 -16.01
N ILE A 625 14.02 27.86 -14.86
CA ILE A 625 13.88 26.41 -14.72
C ILE A 625 12.43 25.97 -14.93
N LEU A 626 11.48 26.63 -14.26
CA LEU A 626 10.08 26.17 -14.20
C LEU A 626 9.26 26.53 -15.43
N LYS A 627 9.53 27.68 -16.08
CA LYS A 627 8.72 28.17 -17.20
C LYS A 627 8.62 27.18 -18.37
N PRO A 628 9.71 26.53 -18.84
CA PRO A 628 9.61 25.52 -19.89
C PRO A 628 8.78 24.29 -19.46
N GLN A 629 8.91 23.90 -18.19
CA GLN A 629 8.25 22.72 -17.62
C GLN A 629 6.72 22.87 -17.53
N LEU A 630 6.22 24.11 -17.41
CA LEU A 630 4.78 24.40 -17.47
C LEU A 630 4.17 24.27 -18.88
N LYS A 631 4.98 23.97 -19.91
CA LYS A 631 4.52 23.69 -21.27
C LYS A 631 4.66 22.22 -21.63
N LYS A 632 5.81 21.64 -21.30
CA LYS A 632 6.17 20.26 -21.62
C LYS A 632 7.01 19.68 -20.49
N THR A 633 6.58 18.56 -19.92
CA THR A 633 7.28 17.91 -18.80
C THR A 633 6.91 16.43 -18.67
N ASN A 634 7.84 15.65 -18.12
CA ASN A 634 7.58 14.32 -17.58
C ASN A 634 7.52 14.31 -16.03
N LYS A 635 7.58 15.47 -15.39
CA LYS A 635 7.49 15.63 -13.93
C LYS A 635 6.02 15.82 -13.53
N ARG A 636 5.73 15.63 -12.24
CA ARG A 636 4.40 15.84 -11.68
C ARG A 636 4.12 17.34 -11.59
N VAL A 637 3.11 17.83 -12.30
CA VAL A 637 2.87 19.28 -12.41
C VAL A 637 2.47 19.92 -11.06
N PRO A 638 1.73 19.26 -10.17
CA PRO A 638 1.50 19.78 -8.83
C PRO A 638 2.77 20.15 -8.06
N ASP A 639 3.86 19.39 -8.19
CA ASP A 639 5.13 19.72 -7.53
C ASP A 639 5.73 21.01 -8.09
N LEU A 640 5.63 21.22 -9.42
CA LEU A 640 6.04 22.46 -10.07
C LEU A 640 5.21 23.64 -9.56
N LEU A 641 3.89 23.49 -9.50
CA LEU A 641 2.96 24.55 -9.07
C LEU A 641 3.15 24.90 -7.58
N MET A 642 3.39 23.91 -6.71
CA MET A 642 3.70 24.16 -5.31
C MET A 642 5.03 24.91 -5.15
N ALA A 643 6.04 24.63 -5.98
CA ALA A 643 7.28 25.39 -5.99
C ALA A 643 7.07 26.84 -6.48
N VAL A 644 6.25 27.04 -7.52
CA VAL A 644 5.84 28.35 -8.04
C VAL A 644 5.17 29.18 -6.94
N TRP A 645 4.22 28.59 -6.21
CA TRP A 645 3.51 29.27 -5.13
C TRP A 645 4.44 29.56 -3.94
N SER A 646 5.25 28.58 -3.55
CA SER A 646 6.17 28.70 -2.41
C SER A 646 7.18 29.83 -2.61
N ALA A 647 7.80 29.94 -3.79
CA ALA A 647 8.78 30.99 -4.09
C ALA A 647 8.16 32.33 -4.57
N ASP A 648 6.83 32.48 -4.56
CA ASP A 648 6.11 33.70 -5.02
C ASP A 648 6.41 34.10 -6.46
N LEU A 649 6.44 33.13 -7.38
CA LEU A 649 6.85 33.37 -8.77
C LEU A 649 5.72 33.94 -9.63
N ARG A 650 5.18 35.10 -9.23
CA ARG A 650 4.07 35.78 -9.93
C ARG A 650 4.36 36.13 -11.40
N GLY A 651 5.64 36.16 -11.80
CA GLY A 651 6.04 36.27 -13.20
C GLY A 651 5.54 35.12 -14.09
N LEU A 652 5.09 34.01 -13.51
CA LEU A 652 4.46 32.87 -14.20
C LEU A 652 2.93 32.94 -14.21
N ALA A 653 2.30 34.01 -13.72
CA ALA A 653 0.85 34.12 -13.73
C ALA A 653 0.24 33.88 -15.13
N PRO A 654 0.78 34.43 -16.24
CA PRO A 654 0.26 34.13 -17.58
C PRO A 654 0.40 32.66 -17.98
N ASP A 655 1.50 32.01 -17.57
CA ASP A 655 1.74 30.59 -17.84
C ASP A 655 0.73 29.73 -17.03
N LEU A 656 0.50 30.08 -15.75
CA LEU A 656 -0.50 29.42 -14.89
C LEU A 656 -1.92 29.62 -15.42
N GLU A 657 -2.29 30.81 -15.89
CA GLU A 657 -3.62 31.10 -16.45
C GLU A 657 -3.93 30.21 -17.65
N SER A 658 -2.92 29.91 -18.47
CA SER A 658 -3.08 29.06 -19.65
C SER A 658 -3.41 27.60 -19.32
N ILE A 659 -2.98 27.13 -18.15
CA ILE A 659 -3.18 25.76 -17.65
C ILE A 659 -4.13 25.71 -16.45
N ALA A 660 -4.81 26.79 -16.08
CA ALA A 660 -5.72 26.81 -14.94
C ALA A 660 -7.16 26.48 -15.35
N THR A 661 -7.80 25.61 -14.58
CA THR A 661 -9.26 25.39 -14.69
C THR A 661 -10.04 26.64 -14.28
N ALA A 662 -11.23 26.86 -14.82
CA ALA A 662 -12.06 28.00 -14.44
C ALA A 662 -12.78 27.75 -13.11
N THR A 663 -13.26 26.52 -12.90
CA THR A 663 -14.09 26.11 -11.76
C THR A 663 -13.70 24.70 -11.29
N PRO A 664 -14.10 24.28 -10.07
CA PRO A 664 -13.93 22.88 -9.62
C PRO A 664 -14.72 21.87 -10.45
N ASP A 665 -15.71 22.30 -11.24
CA ASP A 665 -16.53 21.42 -12.07
C ASP A 665 -15.88 21.10 -13.44
N ASP A 666 -14.83 21.83 -13.83
CA ASP A 666 -14.00 21.49 -14.98
C ASP A 666 -13.19 20.22 -14.70
N TYR A 667 -12.76 19.51 -15.75
CA TYR A 667 -11.91 18.33 -15.59
C TYR A 667 -10.41 18.69 -15.57
N GLU A 668 -9.70 18.22 -14.55
CA GLU A 668 -8.25 18.34 -14.41
C GLU A 668 -7.48 17.30 -15.25
N ASP A 669 -6.37 17.75 -15.85
CA ASP A 669 -5.48 16.94 -16.69
C ASP A 669 -4.80 15.80 -15.91
N GLU A 670 -4.54 14.68 -16.60
CA GLU A 670 -3.86 13.52 -16.01
C GLU A 670 -2.44 13.80 -15.51
N LYS A 671 -1.81 14.88 -15.99
CA LYS A 671 -0.52 15.36 -15.48
C LYS A 671 -0.58 15.83 -14.02
N ALA A 672 -1.77 15.97 -13.44
CA ALA A 672 -1.93 16.12 -11.98
C ALA A 672 -1.50 14.87 -11.20
N HIS A 673 -1.67 13.68 -11.79
CA HIS A 673 -1.47 12.39 -11.11
C HIS A 673 -0.39 11.50 -11.74
N SER A 674 0.26 11.96 -12.82
CA SER A 674 1.29 11.19 -13.53
C SER A 674 2.69 11.81 -13.41
N CYS A 675 3.70 10.94 -13.37
CA CYS A 675 5.12 11.31 -13.44
C CYS A 675 5.92 10.19 -14.12
N GLY A 676 7.05 10.55 -14.74
CA GLY A 676 7.91 9.63 -15.48
C GLY A 676 7.53 9.48 -16.95
N GLY A 677 8.31 8.69 -17.68
CA GLY A 677 8.16 8.49 -19.13
C GLY A 677 8.74 9.63 -19.97
N GLU A 678 8.40 9.62 -21.27
CA GLU A 678 8.82 10.67 -22.20
C GLU A 678 8.18 12.01 -21.85
N GLU A 679 8.95 13.09 -22.05
CA GLU A 679 8.41 14.44 -21.89
C GLU A 679 7.27 14.69 -22.88
N SER A 680 6.12 15.13 -22.36
CA SER A 680 4.94 15.43 -23.17
C SER A 680 4.34 16.77 -22.79
N ALA A 681 3.58 17.37 -23.71
CA ALA A 681 2.94 18.64 -23.49
C ALA A 681 1.87 18.55 -22.37
N ILE A 682 1.64 19.66 -21.68
CA ILE A 682 0.46 19.83 -20.83
C ILE A 682 -0.69 20.26 -21.74
N GLU A 683 -1.58 19.34 -22.05
CA GLU A 683 -2.66 19.58 -23.02
C GLU A 683 -3.93 20.16 -22.35
N GLY A 684 -4.18 19.80 -21.10
CA GLY A 684 -5.33 20.22 -20.32
C GLY A 684 -5.04 21.31 -19.29
N ARG A 685 -5.87 21.33 -18.25
CA ARG A 685 -5.86 22.37 -17.20
C ARG A 685 -5.84 21.73 -15.82
N LEU A 686 -5.45 22.48 -14.81
CA LEU A 686 -5.15 22.02 -13.46
C LEU A 686 -5.92 22.85 -12.42
N HIS A 687 -6.33 22.19 -11.33
CA HIS A 687 -7.03 22.81 -10.22
C HIS A 687 -6.09 23.61 -9.33
N LEU A 688 -4.89 23.10 -9.08
CA LEU A 688 -3.91 23.81 -8.25
C LEU A 688 -3.49 25.16 -8.88
N ALA A 689 -3.40 25.24 -10.21
CA ALA A 689 -3.12 26.51 -10.89
C ALA A 689 -4.24 27.54 -10.67
N ARG A 690 -5.52 27.12 -10.72
CA ARG A 690 -6.69 27.96 -10.37
C ARG A 690 -6.60 28.46 -8.93
N GLN A 691 -6.31 27.56 -7.99
CA GLN A 691 -6.20 27.89 -6.57
C GLN A 691 -5.12 28.96 -6.33
N ILE A 692 -3.93 28.78 -6.91
CA ILE A 692 -2.81 29.72 -6.80
C ILE A 692 -3.16 31.09 -7.39
N LEU A 693 -3.71 31.12 -8.61
CA LEU A 693 -4.12 32.37 -9.25
C LEU A 693 -5.20 33.12 -8.47
N SER A 694 -6.13 32.39 -7.85
CA SER A 694 -7.20 32.99 -7.06
C SER A 694 -6.64 33.64 -5.79
N LEU A 695 -5.65 33.03 -5.16
CA LEU A 695 -4.92 33.64 -4.03
C LEU A 695 -4.16 34.91 -4.45
N TRP A 696 -3.52 34.88 -5.63
CA TRP A 696 -2.75 36.02 -6.13
C TRP A 696 -3.64 37.19 -6.56
N ASN A 697 -4.79 36.92 -7.19
CA ASN A 697 -5.63 37.92 -7.83
C ASN A 697 -6.76 38.45 -6.94
N GLU A 698 -7.21 37.74 -5.90
CA GLU A 698 -8.30 38.20 -5.03
C GLU A 698 -7.87 39.41 -4.19
N GLU A 699 -8.48 40.57 -4.39
CA GLU A 699 -8.10 41.82 -3.73
C GLU A 699 -8.78 41.99 -2.35
N ASP A 700 -9.97 41.42 -2.16
CA ASP A 700 -10.73 41.51 -0.91
C ASP A 700 -10.03 40.74 0.22
N ALA A 701 -9.63 41.44 1.28
CA ALA A 701 -8.78 40.88 2.33
C ALA A 701 -9.43 39.71 3.08
N LEU A 702 -10.73 39.82 3.41
CA LEU A 702 -11.47 38.74 4.05
C LEU A 702 -11.62 37.53 3.14
N THR A 703 -11.94 37.74 1.85
CA THR A 703 -12.08 36.65 0.88
C THR A 703 -10.75 35.95 0.65
N ARG A 704 -9.65 36.69 0.47
CA ARG A 704 -8.29 36.13 0.41
C ARG A 704 -7.95 35.34 1.67
N CYS A 705 -8.33 35.82 2.86
CA CYS A 705 -8.14 35.08 4.11
C CYS A 705 -8.88 33.73 4.09
N ARG A 706 -10.17 33.72 3.70
CA ARG A 706 -10.97 32.49 3.60
C ARG A 706 -10.38 31.51 2.57
N LEU A 707 -9.89 32.01 1.43
CA LEU A 707 -9.21 31.20 0.42
C LEU A 707 -7.90 30.59 0.94
N LEU A 708 -7.08 31.37 1.67
CA LEU A 708 -5.84 30.87 2.29
C LEU A 708 -6.13 29.78 3.33
N LEU A 709 -7.17 29.95 4.14
CA LEU A 709 -7.60 28.94 5.10
C LEU A 709 -8.05 27.66 4.40
N ALA A 710 -8.91 27.77 3.38
CA ALA A 710 -9.35 26.62 2.60
C ALA A 710 -8.18 25.91 1.88
N PHE A 711 -7.25 26.68 1.29
CA PHE A 711 -6.02 26.15 0.68
C PHE A 711 -5.19 25.35 1.70
N GLY A 712 -4.91 25.93 2.88
CA GLY A 712 -4.11 25.25 3.89
C GLY A 712 -4.79 24.03 4.52
N PHE A 713 -6.12 23.99 4.55
CA PHE A 713 -6.84 22.79 4.99
C PHE A 713 -6.81 21.66 3.95
N ASN A 714 -6.95 21.99 2.67
CA ASN A 714 -6.89 21.01 1.58
C ASN A 714 -5.47 20.47 1.40
N HIS A 715 -4.46 21.30 1.63
CA HIS A 715 -3.03 20.94 1.50
C HIS A 715 -2.34 20.71 2.86
N ALA A 716 -3.09 20.30 3.90
CA ALA A 716 -2.55 20.13 5.25
C ALA A 716 -1.50 19.00 5.33
N PHE A 717 -1.65 17.96 4.51
CA PHE A 717 -0.70 16.86 4.42
C PHE A 717 0.65 17.34 3.87
N GLU A 718 0.62 18.11 2.78
CA GLU A 718 1.77 18.70 2.09
C GLU A 718 2.50 19.73 2.98
N LEU A 719 1.78 20.39 3.89
CA LEU A 719 2.35 21.38 4.81
C LEU A 719 3.02 20.76 6.04
N PHE A 720 2.46 19.68 6.60
CA PHE A 720 2.91 19.15 7.89
C PHE A 720 3.48 17.73 7.85
N GLU A 721 2.98 16.84 6.99
CA GLU A 721 3.42 15.44 6.94
C GLU A 721 4.65 15.28 6.02
N GLU A 722 4.62 15.87 4.82
CA GLU A 722 5.76 15.81 3.89
C GLU A 722 6.99 16.62 4.36
N GLN A 723 6.83 17.40 5.45
CA GLN A 723 7.84 18.29 6.01
C GLN A 723 8.49 19.19 4.95
N ALA A 724 7.65 19.92 4.20
CA ALA A 724 8.03 20.86 3.15
C ALA A 724 8.12 22.30 3.72
N PRO A 725 9.27 22.70 4.29
CA PRO A 725 9.39 23.96 5.04
C PRO A 725 9.13 25.20 4.18
N GLU A 726 9.44 25.17 2.89
CA GLU A 726 9.16 26.25 1.95
C GLU A 726 7.67 26.55 1.83
N ARG A 727 6.82 25.52 1.82
CA ARG A 727 5.36 25.68 1.70
C ARG A 727 4.80 26.26 2.99
N LEU A 728 5.27 25.76 4.14
CA LEU A 728 4.84 26.25 5.46
C LEU A 728 5.30 27.69 5.73
N THR A 729 6.54 28.02 5.38
CA THR A 729 7.08 29.39 5.45
C THR A 729 6.25 30.33 4.58
N ARG A 730 5.95 29.92 3.34
CA ARG A 730 5.10 30.71 2.44
C ARG A 730 3.70 30.94 3.02
N MET A 731 3.07 29.88 3.54
CA MET A 731 1.75 29.97 4.16
C MET A 731 1.73 30.98 5.32
N ARG A 732 2.73 30.92 6.21
CA ARG A 732 2.88 31.88 7.32
C ARG A 732 2.99 33.32 6.83
N ILE A 733 3.82 33.56 5.80
CA ILE A 733 4.00 34.88 5.20
C ILE A 733 2.68 35.42 4.62
N GLU A 734 1.92 34.60 3.89
CA GLU A 734 0.66 35.04 3.28
C GLU A 734 -0.46 35.26 4.31
N LEU A 735 -0.53 34.43 5.36
CA LEU A 735 -1.43 34.64 6.48
C LEU A 735 -1.09 35.92 7.24
N ASP A 736 0.19 36.19 7.53
CA ASP A 736 0.63 37.40 8.23
C ASP A 736 0.32 38.67 7.41
N LYS A 737 0.68 38.68 6.11
CA LYS A 737 0.33 39.78 5.20
C LYS A 737 -1.17 40.03 5.15
N THR A 738 -1.98 38.97 5.21
CA THR A 738 -3.44 39.08 5.22
C THR A 738 -3.92 39.61 6.57
N ALA A 739 -3.38 39.12 7.68
CA ALA A 739 -3.70 39.59 9.02
C ALA A 739 -3.52 41.11 9.15
N GLN A 740 -2.43 41.65 8.60
CA GLN A 740 -2.14 43.09 8.62
C GLN A 740 -3.19 43.94 7.89
N LYS A 741 -3.95 43.35 6.96
CA LYS A 741 -4.98 44.03 6.15
C LYS A 741 -6.40 43.86 6.70
N LEU A 742 -6.64 42.89 7.58
CA LEU A 742 -7.97 42.62 8.13
C LEU A 742 -8.37 43.65 9.18
N THR A 743 -9.55 44.24 8.99
CA THR A 743 -10.26 45.01 10.02
C THR A 743 -10.72 44.11 11.18
N ARG A 744 -11.18 44.71 12.29
CA ARG A 744 -11.68 43.97 13.45
C ARG A 744 -12.87 43.07 13.11
N ASP A 745 -13.81 43.56 12.30
CA ASP A 745 -15.01 42.81 11.92
C ASP A 745 -14.66 41.68 10.95
N GLU A 746 -13.72 41.91 10.02
CA GLU A 746 -13.23 40.87 9.13
C GLU A 746 -12.45 39.79 9.90
N ARG A 747 -11.68 40.13 10.93
CA ARG A 747 -11.06 39.12 11.81
C ARG A 747 -12.11 38.27 12.51
N LYS A 748 -13.20 38.86 12.97
CA LYS A 748 -14.33 38.13 13.57
C LYS A 748 -14.99 37.20 12.53
N ALA A 749 -15.14 37.65 11.29
CA ALA A 749 -15.66 36.82 10.20
C ALA A 749 -14.71 35.67 9.84
N ALA A 750 -13.39 35.91 9.82
CA ALA A 750 -12.38 34.89 9.59
C ALA A 750 -12.37 33.82 10.71
N ASP A 751 -12.48 34.23 11.98
CA ASP A 751 -12.66 33.30 13.10
C ASP A 751 -13.98 32.52 12.98
N GLY A 752 -15.05 33.17 12.52
CA GLY A 752 -16.32 32.50 12.20
C GLY A 752 -16.18 31.42 11.12
N PHE A 753 -15.47 31.72 10.03
CA PHE A 753 -15.15 30.73 8.99
C PHE A 753 -14.35 29.56 9.57
N LEU A 754 -13.32 29.85 10.37
CA LEU A 754 -12.45 28.84 10.94
C LEU A 754 -13.19 27.89 11.89
N ARG A 755 -14.07 28.42 12.75
CA ARG A 755 -14.91 27.62 13.64
C ARG A 755 -15.90 26.76 12.85
N TRP A 756 -16.56 27.36 11.86
CA TRP A 756 -17.45 26.62 10.96
C TRP A 756 -16.72 25.46 10.30
N TYR A 757 -15.49 25.66 9.79
CA TYR A 757 -14.71 24.58 9.17
C TYR A 757 -14.33 23.49 10.19
N GLN A 758 -13.93 23.88 11.40
CA GLN A 758 -13.64 22.92 12.48
C GLN A 758 -14.85 22.03 12.79
N ASP A 759 -16.03 22.63 12.93
CA ASP A 759 -17.25 21.90 13.27
C ASP A 759 -17.76 21.02 12.13
N GLU A 760 -17.72 21.51 10.90
CA GLU A 760 -18.25 20.79 9.74
C GLU A 760 -17.31 19.74 9.15
N HIS A 761 -15.98 19.92 9.30
CA HIS A 761 -15.00 19.07 8.62
C HIS A 761 -13.98 18.41 9.54
N ILE A 762 -13.51 19.06 10.61
CA ILE A 762 -12.46 18.48 11.47
C ILE A 762 -13.07 17.59 12.55
N ASN A 763 -14.09 18.09 13.26
CA ASN A 763 -14.73 17.35 14.34
C ASN A 763 -15.51 16.12 13.83
N LYS A 764 -15.93 16.15 12.57
CA LYS A 764 -16.60 15.05 11.86
C LYS A 764 -15.64 14.17 11.04
N GLU A 765 -14.33 14.43 11.05
CA GLU A 765 -13.34 13.65 10.31
C GLU A 765 -13.08 12.31 11.00
N ASP A 766 -13.52 11.20 10.41
CA ASP A 766 -13.36 9.87 11.01
C ASP A 766 -11.90 9.40 11.02
N GLU A 767 -11.04 9.94 10.15
CA GLU A 767 -9.63 9.56 10.08
C GLU A 767 -8.74 10.41 11.02
N PRO A 768 -8.17 9.82 12.10
CA PRO A 768 -7.44 10.59 13.11
C PRO A 768 -6.20 11.32 12.56
N ALA A 769 -5.56 10.77 11.53
CA ALA A 769 -4.37 11.36 10.91
C ALA A 769 -4.71 12.69 10.23
N TYR A 770 -5.70 12.71 9.33
CA TYR A 770 -6.16 13.92 8.66
C TYR A 770 -6.75 14.92 9.65
N ARG A 771 -7.50 14.45 10.65
CA ARG A 771 -8.01 15.29 11.75
C ARG A 771 -6.86 16.02 12.46
N GLY A 772 -5.79 15.31 12.80
CA GLY A 772 -4.61 15.86 13.47
C GLY A 772 -3.88 16.92 12.64
N LEU A 773 -3.68 16.65 11.34
CA LEU A 773 -3.02 17.60 10.42
C LEU A 773 -3.83 18.89 10.24
N ARG A 774 -5.14 18.78 10.01
CA ARG A 774 -6.02 19.95 9.89
C ARG A 774 -6.11 20.73 11.20
N ALA A 775 -6.10 20.05 12.35
CA ALA A 775 -6.05 20.71 13.66
C ALA A 775 -4.74 21.50 13.86
N LYS A 776 -3.58 20.95 13.46
CA LYS A 776 -2.30 21.68 13.46
C LYS A 776 -2.36 22.93 12.59
N PHE A 777 -2.95 22.84 11.39
CA PHE A 777 -3.14 24.01 10.53
C PHE A 777 -4.06 25.06 11.18
N ALA A 778 -5.19 24.65 11.75
CA ALA A 778 -6.11 25.56 12.44
C ALA A 778 -5.40 26.32 13.58
N ALA A 779 -4.58 25.63 14.38
CA ALA A 779 -3.80 26.25 15.45
C ALA A 779 -2.78 27.27 14.92
N LEU A 780 -2.07 26.93 13.83
CA LEU A 780 -1.16 27.86 13.14
C LEU A 780 -1.92 29.11 12.67
N ALA A 781 -3.04 28.92 11.97
CA ALA A 781 -3.83 30.01 11.42
C ALA A 781 -4.37 30.95 12.51
N ARG A 782 -4.88 30.42 13.62
CA ARG A 782 -5.32 31.25 14.78
C ARG A 782 -4.20 32.12 15.30
N THR A 783 -3.02 31.53 15.45
CA THR A 783 -1.83 32.21 15.97
C THR A 783 -1.40 33.34 15.04
N VAL A 784 -1.22 33.06 13.74
CA VAL A 784 -0.72 34.05 12.78
C VAL A 784 -1.75 35.15 12.49
N LEU A 785 -3.04 34.82 12.47
CA LEU A 785 -4.11 35.81 12.23
C LEU A 785 -4.48 36.63 13.49
N ASN A 786 -3.84 36.38 14.64
CA ASN A 786 -4.19 36.96 15.95
C ASN A 786 -5.69 36.81 16.29
N LEU A 787 -6.22 35.60 16.10
CA LEU A 787 -7.60 35.28 16.45
C LEU A 787 -7.68 34.84 17.92
N PRO A 788 -8.85 34.94 18.59
CA PRO A 788 -9.00 34.50 19.97
C PRO A 788 -8.58 33.03 20.13
N LEU A 789 -7.75 32.78 21.15
CA LEU A 789 -7.47 31.42 21.62
C LEU A 789 -8.73 30.85 22.27
N GLN A 790 -9.00 29.57 22.00
CA GLN A 790 -10.09 28.83 22.67
C GLN A 790 -9.57 28.14 23.92
#